data_AF-A0A1C6P9W6-F1
#
_entry.id   AF-A0A1C6P9W6-F1
#
_cell.length_a   1.000
_cell.length_b   1.000
_cell.length_c   1.000
_cell.angle_alpha   90.00
_cell.angle_beta   90.00
_cell.angle_gamma   90.00
#
_symmetry.space_group_name_H-M   'P 1'
#
loop_
_entity.id
_entity.type
_entity.pdbx_description
1 polymer ?
#
loop_
_entity_poly.entity_id
_entity_poly.type
_entity_poly.pdbx_seq_one_letter_code
_entity_poly.pdbx_strand_id
1 'polypeptide(L)'
;MTTPTIVLIGHGMVGQRFLEALADRGITGTARVVVLGEESRPAYDRVRLTSYFSGTTPAELALADEDFIASHGIELHLGDPATGIDLARRTVTSRSGRTVAYDALVLATGSAPFVPPVPGSSSTGCFVYRTVDDLLAIETYAKAAARTGVVVGGGLLGLEAAGALRGLGLRTHIVELSDRLMALQVDAGGGSALRRTLEAMDLEVRTGVAGERIETDAAGAVTGMTLSDGSQLPADMVVFAAGIRPRDRLGRDAGLAAGERGGIAVDERCRTSAPDVYAIGECAMAADGTVYGLVAPGYEMAETAADAVACRLAAQHAAAPSAAHGNPPPAPAEPRTFTGADTSTKLKLLGVDVASFGDAHGTFEGSLDVVYSDSRAGVYKKLVISPEGTLLGGVLVGDAESYGTLRALTGSVPPVPPESLVLPAGGAEGSPGALGPAALPDDAVVCNCHHIDKGTVRAAVSEHGCGDVPSVKKCTKAGTGCGSCIKVLGQIVDAELEANGVAVDKGLCGCFSYTRSELYEIVRTLRLTSFAGLLDSHGREQARQGEGCEVCKPAVASIIASLAPSIGAGGHVLDGEQAALQDTNDHFLANLQRNGSYSVVPRVPGGEITPEKLIVIGEVARDFGLYTKITGGQRIDMFGARVDELPAIWARLVEAGFESGHAYGKALRTVKSCVGSTWCRYGVQDSVRMAIDLELRYRGLRSPHKLKSAVSGCARECAEAMGKDFGVIATSSGWNLYVGGNGGATPRHADLLAQDLSDAELVRLTDRFLMFYIRTADRLERTSAWLERIEGGLEHVRDVVVHDSLGLCDELEALMADHVAHYRDEWSATLADPEKLSRFVSFVNAPGVPDPTVRFVAEREQVKPDLTLLSGPDIPVRTAADHAPELELEGTATR
;
A
#
# COMPACT_ATOMS: atom_id res chain seq x y z
N MET A 1 33.07 8.59 37.00
CA MET A 1 32.00 7.58 37.11
C MET A 1 31.79 7.04 35.71
N THR A 2 31.88 5.73 35.51
CA THR A 2 31.72 5.15 34.16
C THR A 2 30.23 5.12 33.84
N THR A 3 29.83 5.81 32.78
CA THR A 3 28.49 5.70 32.19
C THR A 3 28.16 4.21 31.99
N PRO A 4 27.01 3.71 32.49
CA PRO A 4 26.68 2.29 32.36
C PRO A 4 26.65 1.89 30.89
N THR A 5 27.11 0.69 30.57
CA THR A 5 27.21 0.20 29.19
C THR A 5 26.19 -0.89 28.90
N ILE A 6 25.35 -0.66 27.90
CA ILE A 6 24.42 -1.65 27.34
C ILE A 6 25.05 -2.19 26.06
N VAL A 7 25.19 -3.52 25.97
CA VAL A 7 25.65 -4.18 24.74
C VAL A 7 24.48 -4.94 24.12
N LEU A 8 24.18 -4.66 22.86
CA LEU A 8 23.22 -5.40 22.04
C LEU A 8 23.97 -6.25 21.02
N ILE A 9 23.70 -7.56 21.00
CA ILE A 9 24.25 -8.48 20.00
C ILE A 9 23.14 -8.86 19.02
N GLY A 10 23.27 -8.38 17.78
CA GLY A 10 22.30 -8.56 16.71
C GLY A 10 21.50 -7.30 16.41
N HIS A 11 21.67 -6.76 15.20
CA HIS A 11 20.97 -5.56 14.71
C HIS A 11 19.92 -5.91 13.65
N GLY A 12 19.01 -6.84 13.99
CA GLY A 12 17.83 -7.12 13.18
C GLY A 12 16.63 -6.25 13.59
N MET A 13 15.44 -6.52 13.03
CA MET A 13 14.20 -5.79 13.36
C MET A 13 13.94 -5.68 14.87
N VAL A 14 14.09 -6.79 15.60
CA VAL A 14 13.89 -6.85 17.06
C VAL A 14 14.96 -6.05 17.82
N GLY A 15 16.22 -6.12 17.36
CA GLY A 15 17.31 -5.33 17.94
C GLY A 15 17.10 -3.83 17.73
N GLN A 16 16.67 -3.41 16.53
CA GLN A 16 16.30 -2.03 16.25
C GLN A 16 15.14 -1.56 17.12
N ARG A 17 14.09 -2.37 17.27
CA ARG A 17 12.97 -2.04 18.16
C ARG A 17 13.40 -1.86 19.63
N PHE A 18 14.36 -2.67 20.09
CA PHE A 18 14.93 -2.51 21.43
C PHE A 18 15.67 -1.17 21.58
N LEU A 19 16.42 -0.73 20.57
CA LEU A 19 17.10 0.57 20.58
C LEU A 19 16.10 1.74 20.63
N GLU A 20 15.03 1.67 19.82
CA GLU A 20 13.93 2.64 19.86
C GLU A 20 13.25 2.67 21.24
N ALA A 21 12.98 1.50 21.82
CA ALA A 21 12.39 1.39 23.15
C ALA A 21 13.30 2.02 24.23
N LEU A 22 14.62 1.85 24.15
CA LEU A 22 15.57 2.53 25.04
C LEU A 22 15.56 4.05 24.86
N ALA A 23 15.51 4.52 23.61
CA ALA A 23 15.46 5.94 23.27
C ALA A 23 14.18 6.61 23.77
N ASP A 24 13.01 6.00 23.53
CA ASP A 24 11.69 6.47 23.99
C ASP A 24 11.64 6.63 25.51
N ARG A 25 12.43 5.85 26.24
CA ARG A 25 12.56 5.91 27.71
C ARG A 25 13.62 6.89 28.18
N GLY A 26 14.41 7.50 27.28
CA GLY A 26 15.54 8.36 27.63
C GLY A 26 16.78 7.63 28.15
N ILE A 27 16.86 6.30 28.00
CA ILE A 27 17.99 5.50 28.51
C ILE A 27 19.27 5.79 27.74
N THR A 28 19.18 5.98 26.43
CA THR A 28 20.34 6.30 25.56
C THR A 28 21.05 7.60 25.97
N GLY A 29 20.35 8.54 26.63
CA GLY A 29 20.95 9.74 27.21
C GLY A 29 21.68 9.51 28.55
N THR A 30 21.54 8.33 29.15
CA THR A 30 22.08 7.99 30.48
C THR A 30 23.01 6.77 30.48
N ALA A 31 23.07 6.02 29.37
CA ALA A 31 23.87 4.82 29.21
C ALA A 31 24.58 4.84 27.85
N ARG A 32 25.80 4.28 27.82
CA ARG A 32 26.54 4.01 26.58
C ARG A 32 25.92 2.78 25.92
N VAL A 33 25.50 2.89 24.66
CA VAL A 33 24.89 1.77 23.92
C VAL A 33 25.83 1.31 22.81
N VAL A 34 26.22 0.04 22.83
CA VAL A 34 27.10 -0.58 21.82
C VAL A 34 26.37 -1.72 21.14
N VAL A 35 26.31 -1.71 19.81
CA VAL A 35 25.63 -2.71 18.99
C VAL A 35 26.66 -3.49 18.17
N LEU A 36 26.65 -4.81 18.29
CA LEU A 36 27.49 -5.71 17.50
C LEU A 36 26.60 -6.47 16.49
N GLY A 37 26.76 -6.17 15.20
CA GLY A 37 26.04 -6.77 14.10
C GLY A 37 26.92 -7.68 13.25
N GLU A 38 26.44 -8.88 12.93
CA GLU A 38 27.11 -9.80 12.00
C GLU A 38 27.04 -9.32 10.56
N GLU A 39 25.87 -8.85 10.14
CA GLU A 39 25.63 -8.34 8.79
C GLU A 39 26.36 -7.00 8.59
N SER A 40 26.81 -6.73 7.37
CA SER A 40 27.48 -5.48 7.01
C SER A 40 26.51 -4.31 6.79
N ARG A 41 25.23 -4.49 7.09
CA ARG A 41 24.15 -3.52 6.87
C ARG A 41 23.42 -3.24 8.17
N PRO A 42 22.92 -2.00 8.38
CA PRO A 42 22.00 -1.70 9.46
C PRO A 42 20.71 -2.53 9.37
N ALA A 43 19.95 -2.55 10.46
CA ALA A 43 18.66 -3.24 10.51
C ALA A 43 17.74 -2.86 9.33
N TYR A 44 17.09 -3.87 8.74
CA TYR A 44 16.13 -3.75 7.65
C TYR A 44 14.92 -4.67 7.87
N ASP A 45 13.84 -4.40 7.15
CA ASP A 45 12.59 -5.15 7.21
C ASP A 45 12.75 -6.51 6.52
N ARG A 46 12.99 -7.53 7.33
CA ARG A 46 13.15 -8.91 6.86
C ARG A 46 11.83 -9.54 6.41
N VAL A 47 10.69 -9.04 6.91
CA VAL A 47 9.35 -9.52 6.52
C VAL A 47 9.02 -9.07 5.10
N ARG A 48 9.61 -7.96 4.64
CA ARG A 48 9.42 -7.42 3.29
C ARG A 48 10.49 -7.84 2.27
N LEU A 49 11.34 -8.82 2.57
CA LEU A 49 12.41 -9.26 1.67
C LEU A 49 11.91 -9.62 0.27
N THR A 50 10.75 -10.27 0.16
CA THR A 50 10.16 -10.66 -1.12
C THR A 50 9.83 -9.46 -2.03
N SER A 51 9.62 -8.26 -1.47
CA SER A 51 9.40 -7.05 -2.26
C SER A 51 10.62 -6.63 -3.09
N TYR A 52 11.82 -7.12 -2.74
CA TYR A 52 13.04 -6.94 -3.51
C TYR A 52 12.86 -7.37 -4.98
N PHE A 53 12.30 -8.56 -5.20
CA PHE A 53 12.05 -9.10 -6.54
C PHE A 53 10.91 -8.39 -7.28
N SER A 54 10.17 -7.50 -6.60
CA SER A 54 9.16 -6.63 -7.19
C SER A 54 9.63 -5.18 -7.42
N GLY A 55 10.93 -4.90 -7.21
CA GLY A 55 11.57 -3.62 -7.51
C GLY A 55 11.95 -2.77 -6.29
N THR A 56 11.72 -3.25 -5.07
CA THR A 56 12.19 -2.56 -3.85
C THR A 56 13.70 -2.74 -3.68
N THR A 57 14.42 -1.66 -3.42
CA THR A 57 15.87 -1.69 -3.19
C THR A 57 16.21 -2.07 -1.75
N PRO A 58 17.43 -2.58 -1.45
CA PRO A 58 17.86 -2.82 -0.07
C PRO A 58 17.79 -1.58 0.83
N ALA A 59 18.00 -0.38 0.27
CA ALA A 59 17.89 0.88 1.00
C ALA A 59 16.44 1.18 1.43
N GLU A 60 15.45 0.89 0.58
CA GLU A 60 14.02 1.04 0.91
C GLU A 60 13.52 0.01 1.94
N LEU A 61 14.31 -1.02 2.23
CA LEU A 61 14.04 -1.97 3.31
C LEU A 61 14.65 -1.51 4.65
N ALA A 62 15.51 -0.49 4.67
CA ALA A 62 16.17 -0.05 5.90
C ALA A 62 15.15 0.39 6.96
N LEU A 63 15.37 -0.05 8.19
CA LEU A 63 14.59 0.35 9.38
C LEU A 63 15.38 1.30 10.27
N ALA A 64 16.70 1.18 10.28
CA ALA A 64 17.55 2.07 11.05
C ALA A 64 17.75 3.39 10.29
N ASP A 65 17.23 4.47 10.86
CA ASP A 65 17.54 5.84 10.44
C ASP A 65 18.95 6.21 10.95
N GLU A 66 19.84 6.65 10.05
CA GLU A 66 21.20 7.06 10.41
C GLU A 66 21.18 8.24 11.39
N ASP A 67 20.22 9.15 11.25
CA ASP A 67 20.05 10.29 12.15
C ASP A 67 19.62 9.82 13.55
N PHE A 68 18.80 8.78 13.64
CA PHE A 68 18.41 8.18 14.93
C PHE A 68 19.63 7.61 15.66
N ILE A 69 20.47 6.83 14.97
CA ILE A 69 21.68 6.23 15.55
C ILE A 69 22.64 7.31 16.04
N ALA A 70 22.88 8.34 15.22
CA ALA A 70 23.78 9.44 15.54
C ALA A 70 23.24 10.30 16.71
N SER A 71 21.97 10.71 16.67
CA SER A 71 21.35 11.58 17.69
C SER A 71 21.26 10.93 19.07
N HIS A 72 21.19 9.61 19.14
CA HIS A 72 21.15 8.86 20.41
C HIS A 72 22.52 8.31 20.84
N GLY A 73 23.60 8.66 20.12
CA GLY A 73 24.97 8.26 20.47
C GLY A 73 25.19 6.75 20.47
N ILE A 74 24.48 6.01 19.60
CA ILE A 74 24.55 4.55 19.54
C ILE A 74 25.83 4.14 18.77
N GLU A 75 26.71 3.37 19.42
CA GLU A 75 27.92 2.84 18.78
C GLU A 75 27.59 1.58 17.97
N LEU A 76 27.39 1.75 16.67
CA LEU A 76 27.03 0.66 15.77
C LEU A 76 28.28 0.04 15.09
N HIS A 77 28.50 -1.26 15.33
CA HIS A 77 29.57 -2.05 14.69
C HIS A 77 28.98 -3.15 13.80
N LEU A 78 28.97 -2.89 12.49
CA LEU A 78 28.47 -3.81 11.47
C LEU A 78 29.60 -4.69 10.91
N GLY A 79 29.26 -5.86 10.41
CA GLY A 79 30.26 -6.81 9.89
C GLY A 79 31.22 -7.34 10.95
N ASP A 80 30.88 -7.25 12.24
CA ASP A 80 31.73 -7.62 13.37
C ASP A 80 30.94 -8.42 14.43
N PRO A 81 30.61 -9.70 14.17
CA PRO A 81 29.82 -10.51 15.08
C PRO A 81 30.53 -10.74 16.41
N ALA A 82 29.74 -10.85 17.47
CA ALA A 82 30.23 -11.34 18.76
C ALA A 82 30.62 -12.82 18.68
N THR A 83 31.80 -13.15 19.20
CA THR A 83 32.37 -14.51 19.18
C THR A 83 32.51 -15.13 20.56
N GLY A 84 32.41 -14.34 21.63
CA GLY A 84 32.45 -14.87 22.99
C GLY A 84 31.85 -13.93 24.02
N ILE A 85 31.28 -14.51 25.08
CA ILE A 85 30.77 -13.81 26.25
C ILE A 85 31.47 -14.39 27.48
N ASP A 86 32.05 -13.52 28.31
CA ASP A 86 32.58 -13.88 29.63
C ASP A 86 31.62 -13.32 30.68
N LEU A 87 30.76 -14.19 31.23
CA LEU A 87 29.75 -13.80 32.21
C LEU A 87 30.36 -13.34 33.54
N ALA A 88 31.54 -13.87 33.90
CA ALA A 88 32.20 -13.54 35.16
C ALA A 88 32.85 -12.15 35.10
N ARG A 89 33.49 -11.83 33.98
CA ARG A 89 34.09 -10.50 33.72
C ARG A 89 33.10 -9.48 33.17
N ARG A 90 31.89 -9.92 32.79
CA ARG A 90 30.87 -9.13 32.09
C ARG A 90 31.42 -8.44 30.84
N THR A 91 32.01 -9.23 29.96
CA THR A 91 32.57 -8.72 28.70
C THR A 91 32.09 -9.53 27.50
N VAL A 92 31.91 -8.86 26.37
CA VAL A 92 31.68 -9.46 25.04
C VAL A 92 32.91 -9.21 24.18
N THR A 93 33.35 -10.24 23.45
CA THR A 93 34.42 -10.11 22.45
C THR A 93 33.87 -10.31 21.05
N SER A 94 34.18 -9.41 20.12
CA SER A 94 33.82 -9.53 18.70
C SER A 94 34.94 -10.17 17.87
N ARG A 95 34.62 -10.52 16.62
CA ARG A 95 35.56 -11.14 15.67
C ARG A 95 36.78 -10.27 15.38
N SER A 96 36.64 -8.94 15.39
CA SER A 96 37.76 -8.00 15.23
C SER A 96 38.71 -7.97 16.43
N GLY A 97 38.36 -8.64 17.53
CA GLY A 97 39.10 -8.64 18.79
C GLY A 97 38.68 -7.51 19.74
N ARG A 98 37.64 -6.73 19.42
CA ARG A 98 37.09 -5.71 20.33
C ARG A 98 36.47 -6.40 21.54
N THR A 99 36.92 -6.03 22.73
CA THR A 99 36.29 -6.44 23.99
C THR A 99 35.53 -5.28 24.61
N VAL A 100 34.24 -5.48 24.87
CA VAL A 100 33.34 -4.46 25.45
C VAL A 100 32.81 -4.98 26.78
N ALA A 101 33.05 -4.25 27.87
CA ALA A 101 32.44 -4.52 29.16
C ALA A 101 30.97 -4.06 29.17
N TYR A 102 30.10 -4.75 29.90
CA TYR A 102 28.68 -4.43 29.96
C TYR A 102 28.13 -4.42 31.39
N ASP A 103 27.14 -3.56 31.62
CA ASP A 103 26.25 -3.57 32.78
C ASP A 103 24.93 -4.28 32.46
N ALA A 104 24.53 -4.28 31.19
CA ALA A 104 23.45 -5.09 30.63
C ALA A 104 23.83 -5.62 29.24
N LEU A 105 23.60 -6.91 29.00
CA LEU A 105 23.82 -7.57 27.71
C LEU A 105 22.50 -8.08 27.14
N VAL A 106 22.19 -7.74 25.90
CA VAL A 106 20.98 -8.20 25.21
C VAL A 106 21.34 -9.01 23.98
N LEU A 107 20.87 -10.27 23.95
CA LEU A 107 21.04 -11.19 22.84
C LEU A 107 19.82 -11.11 21.93
N ALA A 108 19.98 -10.51 20.76
CA ALA A 108 18.98 -10.40 19.69
C ALA A 108 19.51 -11.05 18.40
N THR A 109 20.17 -12.21 18.55
CA THR A 109 20.88 -12.90 17.46
C THR A 109 19.94 -13.55 16.45
N GLY A 110 18.64 -13.61 16.72
CA GLY A 110 17.62 -14.15 15.83
C GLY A 110 17.81 -15.64 15.54
N SER A 111 17.54 -16.04 14.29
CA SER A 111 17.62 -17.44 13.85
C SER A 111 18.44 -17.61 12.56
N ALA A 112 18.88 -18.86 12.32
CA ALA A 112 19.51 -19.30 11.09
C ALA A 112 18.55 -20.17 10.27
N PRO A 113 18.63 -20.15 8.93
CA PRO A 113 17.88 -21.07 8.08
C PRO A 113 18.23 -22.53 8.42
N PHE A 114 17.22 -23.38 8.51
CA PHE A 114 17.42 -24.82 8.63
C PHE A 114 17.60 -25.42 7.24
N VAL A 115 18.79 -25.96 6.99
CA VAL A 115 19.09 -26.75 5.79
C VAL A 115 19.03 -28.24 6.18
N PRO A 116 18.07 -29.02 5.65
CA PRO A 116 18.00 -30.46 5.92
C PRO A 116 19.29 -31.16 5.48
N PRO A 117 19.67 -32.29 6.12
CA PRO A 117 20.91 -33.01 5.83
C PRO A 117 20.83 -33.81 4.52
N VAL A 118 20.62 -33.12 3.40
CA VAL A 118 20.58 -33.68 2.05
C VAL A 118 22.00 -33.70 1.48
N PRO A 119 22.55 -34.85 1.06
CA PRO A 119 23.83 -34.90 0.37
C PRO A 119 23.86 -33.96 -0.84
N GLY A 120 24.90 -33.12 -0.91
CA GLY A 120 25.06 -32.10 -1.94
C GLY A 120 24.42 -30.74 -1.61
N SER A 121 23.86 -30.52 -0.41
CA SER A 121 23.24 -29.24 -0.01
C SER A 121 24.18 -28.02 0.04
N SER A 122 25.49 -28.25 -0.02
CA SER A 122 26.53 -27.21 -0.11
C SER A 122 27.10 -27.03 -1.52
N SER A 123 26.45 -27.59 -2.55
CA SER A 123 26.92 -27.52 -3.94
C SER A 123 26.73 -26.13 -4.53
N THR A 124 27.42 -25.84 -5.64
CA THR A 124 27.23 -24.58 -6.36
C THR A 124 25.83 -24.55 -6.97
N GLY A 125 25.05 -23.49 -6.69
CA GLY A 125 23.63 -23.42 -7.05
C GLY A 125 22.67 -23.75 -5.91
N CYS A 126 23.17 -24.07 -4.71
CA CYS A 126 22.37 -24.19 -3.50
C CYS A 126 22.40 -22.90 -2.67
N PHE A 127 21.22 -22.41 -2.28
CA PHE A 127 21.05 -21.16 -1.53
C PHE A 127 20.08 -21.35 -0.35
N VAL A 128 20.09 -20.38 0.55
CA VAL A 128 19.05 -20.19 1.58
C VAL A 128 18.32 -18.88 1.31
N TYR A 129 17.17 -18.65 1.96
CA TYR A 129 16.38 -17.43 1.78
C TYR A 129 16.17 -16.73 3.13
N ARG A 130 17.02 -15.75 3.47
CA ARG A 130 16.94 -15.09 4.79
C ARG A 130 17.45 -13.66 4.84
N THR A 131 18.53 -13.32 4.15
CA THR A 131 19.18 -12.00 4.19
C THR A 131 19.14 -11.33 2.82
N VAL A 132 19.40 -10.02 2.77
CA VAL A 132 19.57 -9.30 1.49
C VAL A 132 20.71 -9.90 0.66
N ASP A 133 21.81 -10.32 1.31
CA ASP A 133 22.92 -10.96 0.60
C ASP A 133 22.53 -12.30 -0.03
N ASP A 134 21.68 -13.07 0.65
CA ASP A 134 21.11 -14.30 0.07
C ASP A 134 20.29 -13.97 -1.18
N LEU A 135 19.47 -12.90 -1.16
CA LEU A 135 18.66 -12.51 -2.31
C LEU A 135 19.52 -12.08 -3.50
N LEU A 136 20.58 -11.30 -3.24
CA LEU A 136 21.53 -10.86 -4.25
C LEU A 136 22.27 -12.06 -4.88
N ALA A 137 22.66 -13.04 -4.06
CA ALA A 137 23.31 -14.25 -4.52
C ALA A 137 22.36 -15.10 -5.40
N ILE A 138 21.11 -15.27 -4.96
CA ILE A 138 20.06 -15.96 -5.73
C ILE A 138 19.83 -15.25 -7.07
N GLU A 139 19.61 -13.94 -7.07
CA GLU A 139 19.35 -13.17 -8.29
C GLU A 139 20.54 -13.26 -9.28
N THR A 140 21.76 -13.09 -8.77
CA THR A 140 22.98 -13.13 -9.58
C THR A 140 23.13 -14.50 -10.26
N TYR A 141 22.97 -15.58 -9.49
CA TYR A 141 23.08 -16.93 -10.03
C TYR A 141 21.94 -17.26 -11.00
N ALA A 142 20.70 -16.87 -10.65
CA ALA A 142 19.52 -17.10 -11.46
C ALA A 142 19.68 -16.49 -12.86
N LYS A 143 20.12 -15.23 -12.93
CA LYS A 143 20.33 -14.51 -14.20
C LYS A 143 21.47 -15.08 -15.04
N ALA A 144 22.52 -15.61 -14.40
CA ALA A 144 23.70 -16.11 -15.08
C ALA A 144 23.51 -17.53 -15.63
N ALA A 145 22.88 -18.42 -14.86
CA ALA A 145 23.05 -19.87 -15.06
C ALA A 145 21.77 -20.71 -14.91
N ALA A 146 20.65 -20.17 -14.42
CA ALA A 146 19.48 -20.98 -14.09
C ALA A 146 18.27 -20.76 -15.01
N ARG A 147 17.56 -21.85 -15.31
CA ARG A 147 16.26 -21.86 -15.98
C ARG A 147 15.19 -22.55 -15.13
N THR A 148 15.60 -23.49 -14.28
CA THR A 148 14.72 -24.25 -13.39
C THR A 148 15.23 -24.19 -11.95
N GLY A 149 14.33 -23.95 -10.99
CA GLY A 149 14.65 -23.86 -9.57
C GLY A 149 13.77 -24.77 -8.71
N VAL A 150 14.33 -25.33 -7.65
CA VAL A 150 13.61 -26.11 -6.64
C VAL A 150 13.66 -25.38 -5.31
N VAL A 151 12.51 -25.14 -4.69
CA VAL A 151 12.40 -24.64 -3.33
C VAL A 151 12.06 -25.80 -2.40
N VAL A 152 12.93 -26.04 -1.41
CA VAL A 152 12.73 -27.06 -0.38
C VAL A 152 12.08 -26.40 0.83
N GLY A 153 10.81 -26.69 1.04
CA GLY A 153 9.94 -26.10 2.05
C GLY A 153 8.73 -25.40 1.41
N GLY A 154 7.54 -25.77 1.84
CA GLY A 154 6.24 -25.23 1.45
C GLY A 154 5.56 -24.41 2.54
N GLY A 155 6.33 -23.93 3.52
CA GLY A 155 5.88 -22.94 4.50
C GLY A 155 5.97 -21.50 3.98
N LEU A 156 5.74 -20.51 4.86
CA LEU A 156 5.71 -19.09 4.50
C LEU A 156 6.91 -18.65 3.64
N LEU A 157 8.14 -18.80 4.18
CA LEU A 157 9.38 -18.41 3.48
C LEU A 157 9.60 -19.20 2.19
N GLY A 158 9.15 -20.46 2.15
CA GLY A 158 9.28 -21.29 0.96
C GLY A 158 8.39 -20.82 -0.18
N LEU A 159 7.14 -20.46 0.12
CA LEU A 159 6.24 -19.90 -0.88
C LEU A 159 6.68 -18.52 -1.37
N GLU A 160 7.27 -17.71 -0.48
CA GLU A 160 7.92 -16.46 -0.85
C GLU A 160 9.13 -16.66 -1.77
N ALA A 161 10.04 -17.59 -1.42
CA ALA A 161 11.18 -17.94 -2.25
C ALA A 161 10.75 -18.50 -3.61
N ALA A 162 9.70 -19.33 -3.66
CA ALA A 162 9.15 -19.84 -4.92
C ALA A 162 8.60 -18.71 -5.79
N GLY A 163 7.95 -17.74 -5.17
CA GLY A 163 7.53 -16.50 -5.82
C GLY A 163 8.68 -15.68 -6.38
N ALA A 164 9.78 -15.56 -5.64
CA ALA A 164 11.00 -14.89 -6.09
C ALA A 164 11.62 -15.57 -7.31
N LEU A 165 11.81 -16.90 -7.28
CA LEU A 165 12.36 -17.66 -8.41
C LEU A 165 11.49 -17.53 -9.67
N ARG A 166 10.16 -17.60 -9.51
CA ARG A 166 9.22 -17.35 -10.59
C ARG A 166 9.34 -15.92 -11.13
N GLY A 167 9.44 -14.91 -10.26
CA GLY A 167 9.65 -13.51 -10.64
C GLY A 167 10.93 -13.29 -11.45
N LEU A 168 11.96 -14.09 -11.19
CA LEU A 168 13.21 -14.13 -11.96
C LEU A 168 13.10 -14.90 -13.29
N GLY A 169 11.93 -15.46 -13.60
CA GLY A 169 11.64 -16.18 -14.84
C GLY A 169 12.02 -17.67 -14.83
N LEU A 170 12.26 -18.27 -13.65
CA LEU A 170 12.59 -19.68 -13.55
C LEU A 170 11.32 -20.54 -13.49
N ARG A 171 11.35 -21.69 -14.16
CA ARG A 171 10.40 -22.78 -13.89
C ARG A 171 10.64 -23.27 -12.48
N THR A 172 9.64 -23.21 -11.61
CA THR A 172 9.85 -23.35 -10.17
C THR A 172 9.06 -24.53 -9.61
N HIS A 173 9.77 -25.44 -8.94
CA HIS A 173 9.20 -26.55 -8.19
C HIS A 173 9.23 -26.24 -6.68
N ILE A 174 8.20 -26.65 -5.96
CA ILE A 174 8.10 -26.58 -4.50
C ILE A 174 8.07 -28.01 -3.98
N VAL A 175 9.00 -28.35 -3.10
CA VAL A 175 9.10 -29.68 -2.45
C VAL A 175 8.81 -29.50 -0.97
N GLU A 176 7.73 -30.09 -0.50
CA GLU A 176 7.30 -30.04 0.90
C GLU A 176 7.19 -31.45 1.48
N LEU A 177 7.81 -31.64 2.64
CA LEU A 177 7.79 -32.92 3.36
C LEU A 177 6.38 -33.27 3.86
N SER A 178 5.67 -32.28 4.40
CA SER A 178 4.29 -32.44 4.85
C SER A 178 3.38 -32.79 3.68
N ASP A 179 2.25 -33.41 3.97
CA ASP A 179 1.24 -33.78 2.97
C ASP A 179 0.58 -32.58 2.27
N ARG A 180 0.75 -31.36 2.82
CA ARG A 180 0.21 -30.10 2.32
C ARG A 180 1.15 -28.93 2.55
N LEU A 181 0.92 -27.86 1.78
CA LEU A 181 1.58 -26.56 1.98
C LEU A 181 1.09 -25.89 3.26
N MET A 182 1.95 -25.09 3.89
CA MET A 182 1.66 -24.31 5.10
C MET A 182 1.01 -25.15 6.22
N ALA A 183 1.47 -26.38 6.43
CA ALA A 183 0.84 -27.34 7.34
C ALA A 183 0.68 -26.86 8.80
N LEU A 184 1.45 -25.85 9.22
CA LEU A 184 1.30 -25.19 10.52
C LEU A 184 0.11 -24.22 10.58
N GLN A 185 -0.25 -23.59 9.45
CA GLN A 185 -1.28 -22.56 9.38
C GLN A 185 -2.59 -23.06 8.77
N VAL A 186 -2.54 -23.98 7.81
CA VAL A 186 -3.72 -24.44 7.08
C VAL A 186 -3.96 -25.94 7.25
N ASP A 187 -5.24 -26.29 7.25
CA ASP A 187 -5.70 -27.66 7.26
C ASP A 187 -5.70 -28.27 5.85
N ALA A 188 -6.18 -29.51 5.72
CA ALA A 188 -6.18 -30.22 4.44
C ALA A 188 -7.01 -29.52 3.35
N GLY A 189 -8.14 -28.91 3.72
CA GLY A 189 -9.00 -28.15 2.81
C GLY A 189 -8.33 -26.88 2.30
N GLY A 190 -7.80 -26.07 3.22
CA GLY A 190 -7.03 -24.86 2.90
C GLY A 190 -5.79 -25.17 2.08
N GLY A 191 -5.04 -26.23 2.44
CA GLY A 191 -3.87 -26.68 1.69
C GLY A 191 -4.18 -27.10 0.26
N SER A 192 -5.33 -27.75 0.03
CA SER A 192 -5.79 -28.13 -1.31
C SER A 192 -6.18 -26.91 -2.15
N ALA A 193 -6.84 -25.92 -1.54
CA ALA A 193 -7.17 -24.67 -2.22
C ALA A 193 -5.90 -23.89 -2.59
N LEU A 194 -4.96 -23.76 -1.65
CA LEU A 194 -3.68 -23.09 -1.87
C LEU A 194 -2.86 -23.75 -2.98
N ARG A 195 -2.76 -25.09 -2.97
CA ARG A 195 -2.08 -25.86 -4.03
C ARG A 195 -2.63 -25.51 -5.41
N ARG A 196 -3.95 -25.59 -5.61
CA ARG A 196 -4.58 -25.30 -6.92
C ARG A 196 -4.26 -23.89 -7.38
N THR A 197 -4.33 -22.92 -6.46
CA THR A 197 -4.06 -21.52 -6.79
C THR A 197 -2.60 -21.30 -7.19
N LEU A 198 -1.64 -21.97 -6.54
CA LEU A 198 -0.22 -21.88 -6.91
C LEU A 198 0.08 -22.63 -8.23
N GLU A 199 -0.53 -23.78 -8.46
CA GLU A 199 -0.39 -24.52 -9.73
C GLU A 199 -0.97 -23.73 -10.91
N ALA A 200 -2.05 -22.98 -10.70
CA ALA A 200 -2.58 -22.04 -11.70
C ALA A 200 -1.66 -20.84 -11.99
N MET A 201 -0.62 -20.64 -11.16
CA MET A 201 0.44 -19.65 -11.37
C MET A 201 1.71 -20.28 -11.97
N ASP A 202 1.64 -21.49 -12.52
CA ASP A 202 2.78 -22.23 -13.08
C ASP A 202 3.86 -22.60 -12.04
N LEU A 203 3.48 -22.75 -10.76
CA LEU A 203 4.34 -23.32 -9.72
C LEU A 203 4.03 -24.81 -9.55
N GLU A 204 5.06 -25.65 -9.63
CA GLU A 204 4.87 -27.10 -9.55
C GLU A 204 5.05 -27.60 -8.13
N VAL A 205 3.95 -28.01 -7.49
CA VAL A 205 3.95 -28.37 -6.07
C VAL A 205 4.05 -29.89 -5.89
N ARG A 206 5.01 -30.35 -5.08
CA ARG A 206 5.12 -31.74 -4.62
C ARG A 206 5.10 -31.77 -3.10
N THR A 207 4.09 -32.42 -2.52
CA THR A 207 3.94 -32.59 -1.07
C THR A 207 4.10 -34.06 -0.69
N GLY A 208 4.35 -34.34 0.58
CA GLY A 208 4.56 -35.70 1.08
C GLY A 208 5.90 -36.31 0.69
N VAL A 209 6.84 -35.48 0.19
CA VAL A 209 8.14 -35.92 -0.34
C VAL A 209 9.25 -35.01 0.16
N ALA A 210 10.41 -35.58 0.45
CA ALA A 210 11.61 -34.85 0.83
C ALA A 210 12.65 -34.88 -0.28
N GLY A 211 13.56 -33.91 -0.31
CA GLY A 211 14.79 -34.03 -1.09
C GLY A 211 15.69 -35.10 -0.48
N GLU A 212 16.05 -36.12 -1.26
CA GLU A 212 16.93 -37.21 -0.82
C GLU A 212 18.39 -36.93 -1.20
N ARG A 213 18.64 -36.40 -2.41
CA ARG A 213 19.99 -36.05 -2.88
C ARG A 213 19.96 -34.94 -3.92
N ILE A 214 20.94 -34.05 -3.88
CA ILE A 214 21.20 -33.06 -4.94
C ILE A 214 22.16 -33.67 -5.95
N GLU A 215 21.75 -33.68 -7.21
CA GLU A 215 22.58 -34.13 -8.33
C GLU A 215 23.42 -32.96 -8.85
N THR A 216 24.69 -33.24 -9.18
CA THR A 216 25.63 -32.22 -9.64
C THR A 216 26.38 -32.66 -10.89
N ASP A 217 26.87 -31.70 -11.65
CA ASP A 217 27.81 -31.93 -12.74
C ASP A 217 29.26 -32.15 -12.21
N ALA A 218 30.19 -32.36 -13.14
CA ALA A 218 31.61 -32.56 -12.80
C ALA A 218 32.28 -31.33 -12.17
N ALA A 219 31.68 -30.13 -12.32
CA ALA A 219 32.15 -28.89 -11.70
C ALA A 219 31.51 -28.65 -10.31
N GLY A 220 30.58 -29.51 -9.88
CA GLY A 220 29.87 -29.40 -8.61
C GLY A 220 28.70 -28.42 -8.64
N ALA A 221 28.19 -28.07 -9.83
CA ALA A 221 26.99 -27.26 -10.00
C ALA A 221 25.74 -28.14 -10.02
N VAL A 222 24.64 -27.65 -9.44
CA VAL A 222 23.35 -28.37 -9.40
C VAL A 222 22.84 -28.66 -10.81
N THR A 223 22.42 -29.91 -11.05
CA THR A 223 21.72 -30.34 -12.27
C THR A 223 20.36 -30.98 -12.01
N GLY A 224 20.05 -31.27 -10.75
CA GLY A 224 18.76 -31.82 -10.36
C GLY A 224 18.67 -32.21 -8.88
N MET A 225 17.51 -32.75 -8.50
CA MET A 225 17.25 -33.28 -7.18
C MET A 225 16.51 -34.62 -7.28
N THR A 226 17.01 -35.64 -6.58
CA THR A 226 16.29 -36.89 -6.33
C THR A 226 15.44 -36.73 -5.07
N LEU A 227 14.17 -37.11 -5.16
CA LEU A 227 13.20 -37.05 -4.05
C LEU A 227 13.08 -38.41 -3.36
N SER A 228 12.54 -38.41 -2.14
CA SER A 228 12.37 -39.61 -1.29
C SER A 228 11.42 -40.67 -1.85
N ASP A 229 10.63 -40.34 -2.87
CA ASP A 229 9.78 -41.30 -3.61
C ASP A 229 10.50 -41.92 -4.82
N GLY A 230 11.79 -41.60 -5.00
CA GLY A 230 12.63 -42.03 -6.11
C GLY A 230 12.47 -41.19 -7.38
N SER A 231 11.55 -40.21 -7.41
CA SER A 231 11.38 -39.33 -8.56
C SER A 231 12.54 -38.32 -8.66
N GLN A 232 12.82 -37.87 -9.89
CA GLN A 232 13.88 -36.89 -10.16
C GLN A 232 13.28 -35.60 -10.71
N LEU A 233 13.82 -34.47 -10.23
CA LEU A 233 13.50 -33.13 -10.67
C LEU A 233 14.72 -32.51 -11.36
N PRO A 234 14.62 -32.09 -12.63
CA PRO A 234 15.66 -31.25 -13.22
C PRO A 234 15.67 -29.89 -12.50
N ALA A 235 16.86 -29.40 -12.17
CA ALA A 235 17.02 -28.13 -11.46
C ALA A 235 18.42 -27.58 -11.72
N ASP A 236 18.53 -26.27 -11.92
CA ASP A 236 19.82 -25.57 -12.01
C ASP A 236 20.15 -24.87 -10.69
N MET A 237 19.15 -24.73 -9.81
CA MET A 237 19.21 -24.04 -8.53
C MET A 237 18.32 -24.73 -7.50
N VAL A 238 18.79 -24.77 -6.25
CA VAL A 238 18.01 -25.20 -5.08
C VAL A 238 18.00 -24.09 -4.03
N VAL A 239 16.83 -23.72 -3.51
CA VAL A 239 16.68 -22.79 -2.38
C VAL A 239 16.09 -23.52 -1.20
N PHE A 240 16.80 -23.54 -0.07
CA PHE A 240 16.34 -24.16 1.17
C PHE A 240 15.59 -23.15 2.04
N ALA A 241 14.33 -23.47 2.32
CA ALA A 241 13.40 -22.71 3.15
C ALA A 241 12.60 -23.65 4.09
N ALA A 242 13.28 -24.64 4.69
CA ALA A 242 12.69 -25.71 5.50
C ALA A 242 12.48 -25.31 6.99
N GLY A 243 12.31 -24.01 7.26
CA GLY A 243 12.18 -23.44 8.61
C GLY A 243 13.47 -22.82 9.14
N ILE A 244 13.45 -22.43 10.42
CA ILE A 244 14.54 -21.72 11.09
C ILE A 244 14.96 -22.42 12.39
N ARG A 245 16.15 -22.07 12.89
CA ARG A 245 16.67 -22.52 14.19
C ARG A 245 17.22 -21.33 14.97
N PRO A 246 16.93 -21.20 16.28
CA PRO A 246 17.50 -20.15 17.13
C PRO A 246 19.03 -20.08 17.03
N ARG A 247 19.59 -18.88 16.92
CA ARG A 247 21.04 -18.65 17.03
C ARG A 247 21.44 -18.52 18.50
N ASP A 248 21.31 -19.61 19.24
CA ASP A 248 21.53 -19.68 20.70
C ASP A 248 22.96 -20.08 21.11
N ARG A 249 23.79 -20.49 20.14
CA ARG A 249 25.15 -21.00 20.37
C ARG A 249 26.00 -20.09 21.25
N LEU A 250 26.00 -18.78 20.98
CA LEU A 250 26.80 -17.83 21.76
C LEU A 250 26.39 -17.84 23.24
N GLY A 251 25.10 -17.94 23.54
CA GLY A 251 24.58 -18.04 24.90
C GLY A 251 24.91 -19.39 25.56
N ARG A 252 24.76 -20.50 24.81
CA ARG A 252 25.10 -21.85 25.29
C ARG A 252 26.59 -22.00 25.61
N ASP A 253 27.45 -21.53 24.72
CA ASP A 253 28.91 -21.56 24.89
C ASP A 253 29.34 -20.70 26.10
N ALA A 254 28.56 -19.67 26.45
CA ALA A 254 28.73 -18.85 27.64
C ALA A 254 28.13 -19.48 28.93
N GLY A 255 27.43 -20.61 28.84
CA GLY A 255 26.81 -21.31 29.97
C GLY A 255 25.40 -20.83 30.34
N LEU A 256 24.69 -20.12 29.45
CA LEU A 256 23.29 -19.77 29.67
C LEU A 256 22.37 -20.97 29.47
N ALA A 257 21.30 -21.04 30.27
CA ALA A 257 20.27 -22.05 30.10
C ALA A 257 19.60 -21.94 28.73
N ALA A 258 19.31 -23.07 28.09
CA ALA A 258 18.70 -23.13 26.77
C ALA A 258 17.73 -24.31 26.67
N GLY A 259 16.70 -24.18 25.84
CA GLY A 259 15.70 -25.21 25.63
C GLY A 259 16.27 -26.47 24.96
N GLU A 260 15.61 -27.61 25.17
CA GLU A 260 16.00 -28.89 24.54
C GLU A 260 16.01 -28.82 23.01
N ARG A 261 15.09 -28.04 22.43
CA ARG A 261 14.94 -27.85 20.98
C ARG A 261 15.64 -26.61 20.43
N GLY A 262 16.44 -25.92 21.24
CA GLY A 262 17.04 -24.63 20.90
C GLY A 262 16.39 -23.45 21.64
N GLY A 263 17.06 -22.30 21.60
CA GLY A 263 16.62 -21.04 22.18
C GLY A 263 17.17 -20.82 23.58
N ILE A 264 17.63 -19.60 23.87
CA ILE A 264 18.11 -19.18 25.19
C ILE A 264 16.89 -19.01 26.09
N ALA A 265 16.84 -19.73 27.21
CA ALA A 265 15.71 -19.69 28.11
C ALA A 265 15.63 -18.32 28.81
N VAL A 266 14.44 -17.71 28.80
CA VAL A 266 14.19 -16.44 29.49
C VAL A 266 12.94 -16.48 30.35
N ASP A 267 12.92 -15.67 31.41
CA ASP A 267 11.73 -15.41 32.23
C ASP A 267 10.75 -14.43 31.55
N GLU A 268 9.64 -14.08 32.23
CA GLU A 268 8.63 -13.15 31.70
C GLU A 268 9.17 -11.73 31.50
N ARG A 269 10.36 -11.41 31.99
CA ARG A 269 11.06 -10.13 31.77
C ARG A 269 12.17 -10.24 30.74
N CYS A 270 12.18 -11.32 29.95
CA CYS A 270 13.20 -11.63 28.96
C CYS A 270 14.62 -11.79 29.56
N ARG A 271 14.75 -12.06 30.87
CA ARG A 271 16.03 -12.28 31.54
C ARG A 271 16.45 -13.73 31.44
N THR A 272 17.73 -13.96 31.16
CA THR A 272 18.31 -15.30 31.10
C THR A 272 18.67 -15.82 32.51
N SER A 273 19.30 -16.99 32.59
CA SER A 273 19.86 -17.52 33.85
C SER A 273 20.97 -16.64 34.46
N ALA A 274 21.53 -15.69 33.69
CA ALA A 274 22.41 -14.65 34.21
C ALA A 274 21.64 -13.33 34.38
N PRO A 275 21.68 -12.70 35.57
CA PRO A 275 20.79 -11.58 35.92
C PRO A 275 21.04 -10.29 35.13
N ASP A 276 22.22 -10.16 34.51
CA ASP A 276 22.63 -9.00 33.71
C ASP A 276 22.53 -9.28 32.20
N VAL A 277 21.97 -10.42 31.81
CA VAL A 277 21.88 -10.86 30.41
C VAL A 277 20.43 -11.19 30.05
N TYR A 278 20.00 -10.67 28.91
CA TYR A 278 18.66 -10.79 28.37
C TYR A 278 18.72 -11.43 26.98
N ALA A 279 17.63 -12.07 26.55
CA ALA A 279 17.50 -12.53 25.17
C ALA A 279 16.11 -12.22 24.62
N ILE A 280 16.04 -11.75 23.36
CA ILE A 280 14.81 -11.27 22.72
C ILE A 280 14.69 -11.73 21.27
N GLY A 281 13.46 -11.89 20.79
CA GLY A 281 13.19 -12.36 19.43
C GLY A 281 13.47 -13.85 19.24
N GLU A 282 13.72 -14.27 18.01
CA GLU A 282 13.77 -15.70 17.62
C GLU A 282 14.91 -16.51 18.28
N CYS A 283 15.90 -15.87 18.92
CA CYS A 283 16.95 -16.58 19.66
C CYS A 283 16.53 -16.97 21.09
N ALA A 284 15.41 -16.42 21.58
CA ALA A 284 14.93 -16.64 22.94
C ALA A 284 13.80 -17.68 22.95
N MET A 285 13.82 -18.52 23.99
CA MET A 285 12.71 -19.38 24.37
C MET A 285 12.01 -18.70 25.55
N ALA A 286 10.78 -18.26 25.32
CA ALA A 286 9.99 -17.51 26.30
C ALA A 286 9.55 -18.38 27.48
N ALA A 287 8.95 -17.75 28.49
CA ALA A 287 8.56 -18.40 29.75
C ALA A 287 7.53 -19.53 29.57
N ASP A 288 6.73 -19.49 28.51
CA ASP A 288 5.79 -20.54 28.10
C ASP A 288 6.46 -21.75 27.40
N GLY A 289 7.78 -21.70 27.21
CA GLY A 289 8.58 -22.72 26.52
C GLY A 289 8.60 -22.56 24.99
N THR A 290 8.02 -21.50 24.45
CA THR A 290 7.90 -21.29 22.99
C THR A 290 9.05 -20.45 22.45
N VAL A 291 9.56 -20.83 21.28
CA VAL A 291 10.41 -19.98 20.45
C VAL A 291 9.54 -19.36 19.36
N TYR A 292 9.34 -18.05 19.44
CA TYR A 292 8.47 -17.33 18.50
C TYR A 292 9.21 -16.96 17.21
N GLY A 293 8.71 -17.46 16.08
CA GLY A 293 9.21 -17.15 14.72
C GLY A 293 8.50 -15.97 14.06
N LEU A 294 8.01 -15.00 14.85
CA LEU A 294 7.18 -13.88 14.39
C LEU A 294 7.73 -12.55 14.90
N VAL A 295 7.55 -11.48 14.11
CA VAL A 295 8.07 -10.15 14.44
C VAL A 295 7.34 -9.49 15.62
N ALA A 296 6.01 -9.63 15.70
CA ALA A 296 5.21 -8.97 16.74
C ALA A 296 5.57 -9.45 18.16
N PRO A 297 5.66 -10.77 18.45
CA PRO A 297 6.20 -11.24 19.72
C PRO A 297 7.63 -10.72 19.98
N GLY A 298 8.48 -10.67 18.95
CA GLY A 298 9.83 -10.13 19.08
C GLY A 298 9.86 -8.66 19.50
N TYR A 299 8.94 -7.82 19.01
CA TYR A 299 8.82 -6.42 19.41
C TYR A 299 8.34 -6.27 20.85
N GLU A 300 7.40 -7.09 21.28
CA GLU A 300 6.92 -7.12 22.67
C GLU A 300 8.04 -7.55 23.63
N MET A 301 8.83 -8.56 23.24
CA MET A 301 10.04 -8.95 23.98
C MET A 301 11.07 -7.82 24.04
N ALA A 302 11.28 -7.07 22.95
CA ALA A 302 12.18 -5.92 22.93
C ALA A 302 11.74 -4.83 23.91
N GLU A 303 10.44 -4.51 23.92
CA GLU A 303 9.85 -3.55 24.85
C GLU A 303 9.97 -4.01 26.31
N THR A 304 9.70 -5.29 26.57
CA THR A 304 9.81 -5.91 27.89
C THR A 304 11.26 -5.91 28.40
N ALA A 305 12.22 -6.27 27.54
CA ALA A 305 13.63 -6.24 27.88
C ALA A 305 14.13 -4.81 28.13
N ALA A 306 13.65 -3.80 27.37
CA ALA A 306 14.01 -2.40 27.60
C ALA A 306 13.57 -1.91 28.99
N ASP A 307 12.35 -2.27 29.44
CA ASP A 307 11.90 -2.00 30.81
C ASP A 307 12.79 -2.69 31.84
N ALA A 308 13.10 -3.97 31.62
CA ALA A 308 13.87 -4.76 32.56
C ALA A 308 15.33 -4.27 32.67
N VAL A 309 15.91 -3.78 31.57
CA VAL A 309 17.22 -3.11 31.55
C VAL A 309 17.16 -1.76 32.27
N ALA A 310 16.13 -0.94 32.03
CA ALA A 310 15.94 0.32 32.72
C ALA A 310 15.84 0.15 34.24
N CYS A 311 15.00 -0.79 34.71
CA CYS A 311 14.89 -1.13 36.13
C CYS A 311 16.23 -1.61 36.71
N ARG A 312 17.01 -2.39 35.95
CA ARG A 312 18.32 -2.88 36.39
C ARG A 312 19.31 -1.73 36.61
N LEU A 313 19.43 -0.83 35.64
CA LEU A 313 20.32 0.33 35.74
C LEU A 313 19.91 1.27 36.87
N ALA A 314 18.61 1.51 37.06
CA ALA A 314 18.11 2.29 38.19
C ALA A 314 18.44 1.64 39.54
N ALA A 315 18.29 0.32 39.67
CA ALA A 315 18.66 -0.40 40.89
C ALA A 315 20.17 -0.38 41.17
N GLN A 316 21.02 -0.47 40.14
CA GLN A 316 22.48 -0.32 40.28
C GLN A 316 22.85 1.10 40.74
N HIS A 317 22.19 2.12 40.18
CA HIS A 317 22.39 3.51 40.58
C HIS A 317 21.99 3.75 42.05
N ALA A 318 20.86 3.20 42.49
CA ALA A 318 20.39 3.31 43.87
C ALA A 318 21.28 2.57 44.90
N ALA A 319 21.95 1.49 44.48
CA ALA A 319 22.86 0.72 45.34
C ALA A 319 24.28 1.32 45.45
N ALA A 320 24.60 2.38 44.69
CA ALA A 320 25.91 3.02 44.74
C ALA A 320 26.06 3.91 45.99
N PRO A 321 27.15 3.80 46.78
CA PRO A 321 27.39 4.64 47.96
C PRO A 321 27.41 6.13 47.60
N SER A 322 26.70 6.95 48.38
CA SER A 322 26.31 8.34 48.10
C SER A 322 27.45 9.25 47.62
N ALA A 323 27.39 9.71 46.35
CA ALA A 323 28.06 10.94 45.88
C ALA A 323 27.65 11.43 44.46
N ALA A 324 26.65 10.86 43.78
CA ALA A 324 26.44 11.15 42.35
C ALA A 324 25.36 12.22 42.10
N HIS A 325 25.76 13.39 41.60
CA HIS A 325 24.90 14.45 41.07
C HIS A 325 24.44 14.13 39.64
N GLY A 326 23.78 12.99 39.42
CA GLY A 326 23.20 12.61 38.13
C GLY A 326 21.75 12.18 38.30
N ASN A 327 20.90 12.48 37.32
CA ASN A 327 19.53 11.96 37.33
C ASN A 327 19.57 10.42 37.25
N PRO A 328 18.79 9.69 38.06
CA PRO A 328 18.71 8.25 37.96
C PRO A 328 18.23 7.85 36.57
N PRO A 329 18.65 6.69 36.03
CA PRO A 329 18.08 6.16 34.81
C PRO A 329 16.56 6.08 34.95
N PRO A 330 15.79 6.66 34.02
CA PRO A 330 14.33 6.59 34.06
C PRO A 330 13.89 5.12 33.99
N ALA A 331 13.17 4.66 35.01
CA ALA A 331 12.62 3.31 35.06
C ALA A 331 11.08 3.37 35.14
N PRO A 332 10.36 2.49 34.43
CA PRO A 332 8.91 2.44 34.51
C PRO A 332 8.47 2.01 35.92
N ALA A 333 7.38 2.60 36.40
CA ALA A 333 6.78 2.23 37.69
C ALA A 333 6.24 0.78 37.66
N GLU A 334 5.65 0.38 36.54
CA GLU A 334 5.14 -0.96 36.29
C GLU A 334 5.81 -1.53 35.02
N PRO A 335 6.88 -2.34 35.16
CA PRO A 335 7.55 -2.92 34.01
C PRO A 335 6.69 -4.02 33.37
N ARG A 336 6.71 -4.10 32.04
CA ARG A 336 5.96 -5.11 31.29
C ARG A 336 6.48 -6.52 31.52
N THR A 337 5.63 -7.49 31.17
CA THR A 337 5.94 -8.92 31.17
C THR A 337 5.46 -9.55 29.87
N PHE A 338 6.27 -10.45 29.30
CA PHE A 338 5.93 -11.26 28.14
C PHE A 338 5.62 -12.70 28.59
N THR A 339 4.36 -13.12 28.49
CA THR A 339 3.90 -14.45 28.93
C THR A 339 3.53 -15.37 27.78
N GLY A 340 3.74 -14.93 26.53
CA GLY A 340 3.37 -15.64 25.31
C GLY A 340 2.68 -14.72 24.31
N ALA A 341 2.40 -15.21 23.11
CA ALA A 341 1.78 -14.41 22.06
C ALA A 341 0.81 -15.20 21.16
N ASP A 342 -0.19 -14.50 20.63
CA ASP A 342 -1.10 -15.01 19.61
C ASP A 342 -0.34 -15.29 18.30
N THR A 343 -0.43 -16.53 17.81
CA THR A 343 0.19 -16.98 16.55
C THR A 343 -0.72 -16.79 15.33
N SER A 344 -1.88 -16.15 15.49
CA SER A 344 -2.76 -15.79 14.38
C SER A 344 -2.01 -14.99 13.33
N THR A 345 -2.14 -15.41 12.08
CA THR A 345 -1.37 -14.84 10.97
C THR A 345 -2.30 -14.60 9.78
N LYS A 346 -2.19 -13.43 9.15
CA LYS A 346 -2.76 -13.13 7.83
C LYS A 346 -1.64 -12.75 6.89
N LEU A 347 -1.58 -13.43 5.75
CA LEU A 347 -0.50 -13.40 4.79
C LEU A 347 -1.07 -13.18 3.40
N LYS A 348 -0.32 -12.47 2.56
CA LYS A 348 -0.60 -12.38 1.14
C LYS A 348 0.58 -12.95 0.38
N LEU A 349 0.44 -14.19 -0.06
CA LEU A 349 1.49 -14.95 -0.73
C LEU A 349 1.18 -15.02 -2.21
N LEU A 350 2.03 -14.42 -3.04
CA LEU A 350 1.88 -14.46 -4.51
C LEU A 350 0.52 -13.93 -5.02
N GLY A 351 -0.09 -13.02 -4.27
CA GLY A 351 -1.41 -12.48 -4.57
C GLY A 351 -2.58 -13.29 -3.99
N VAL A 352 -2.31 -14.39 -3.30
CA VAL A 352 -3.30 -15.22 -2.58
C VAL A 352 -3.35 -14.81 -1.11
N ASP A 353 -4.54 -14.50 -0.61
CA ASP A 353 -4.74 -14.24 0.81
C ASP A 353 -4.85 -15.58 1.56
N VAL A 354 -4.05 -15.74 2.61
CA VAL A 354 -4.07 -16.89 3.53
C VAL A 354 -4.10 -16.37 4.95
N ALA A 355 -5.04 -16.83 5.78
CA ALA A 355 -5.07 -16.47 7.18
C ALA A 355 -5.45 -17.66 8.06
N SER A 356 -4.89 -17.68 9.26
CA SER A 356 -5.21 -18.63 10.31
C SER A 356 -5.29 -17.91 11.65
N PHE A 357 -6.26 -18.26 12.49
CA PHE A 357 -6.41 -17.65 13.81
C PHE A 357 -6.92 -18.65 14.84
N GLY A 358 -6.60 -18.41 16.11
CA GLY A 358 -6.98 -19.28 17.23
C GLY A 358 -6.57 -20.74 17.02
N ASP A 359 -7.43 -21.66 17.46
CA ASP A 359 -7.30 -23.10 17.23
C ASP A 359 -7.73 -23.50 15.80
N ALA A 360 -6.95 -23.06 14.81
CA ALA A 360 -7.25 -23.27 13.39
C ALA A 360 -7.35 -24.75 12.96
N HIS A 361 -6.72 -25.65 13.73
CA HIS A 361 -6.71 -27.09 13.44
C HIS A 361 -7.75 -27.90 14.23
N GLY A 362 -8.50 -27.28 15.16
CA GLY A 362 -9.48 -28.00 15.97
C GLY A 362 -8.83 -29.01 16.92
N THR A 363 -7.79 -28.56 17.64
CA THR A 363 -7.14 -29.36 18.68
C THR A 363 -7.96 -29.47 19.96
N PHE A 364 -8.91 -28.55 20.18
CA PHE A 364 -9.87 -28.61 21.27
C PHE A 364 -10.78 -29.85 21.17
N GLU A 365 -10.92 -30.59 22.26
CA GLU A 365 -11.71 -31.81 22.28
C GLU A 365 -13.20 -31.53 21.97
N GLY A 366 -13.75 -32.24 20.98
CA GLY A 366 -15.14 -32.08 20.56
C GLY A 366 -15.41 -30.88 19.66
N SER A 367 -14.38 -30.22 19.12
CA SER A 367 -14.55 -29.12 18.16
C SER A 367 -15.34 -29.53 16.90
N LEU A 368 -16.15 -28.60 16.40
CA LEU A 368 -16.99 -28.72 15.21
C LEU A 368 -16.50 -27.77 14.11
N ASP A 369 -16.50 -28.24 12.86
CA ASP A 369 -16.08 -27.44 11.71
C ASP A 369 -17.26 -26.85 10.95
N VAL A 370 -17.15 -25.57 10.58
CA VAL A 370 -18.07 -24.89 9.65
C VAL A 370 -17.28 -24.43 8.44
N VAL A 371 -17.58 -25.00 7.27
CA VAL A 371 -16.73 -24.89 6.07
C VAL A 371 -17.51 -24.34 4.87
N TYR A 372 -16.90 -23.37 4.18
CA TYR A 372 -17.27 -22.93 2.84
C TYR A 372 -16.09 -23.15 1.89
N SER A 373 -16.34 -23.74 0.72
CA SER A 373 -15.30 -24.06 -0.25
C SER A 373 -15.80 -23.86 -1.68
N ASP A 374 -15.26 -22.87 -2.39
CA ASP A 374 -15.43 -22.68 -3.83
C ASP A 374 -14.12 -23.02 -4.56
N SER A 375 -14.08 -24.22 -5.14
CA SER A 375 -12.89 -24.71 -5.83
C SER A 375 -12.58 -23.94 -7.12
N ARG A 376 -13.59 -23.32 -7.76
CA ARG A 376 -13.41 -22.54 -9.00
C ARG A 376 -12.85 -21.16 -8.70
N ALA A 377 -13.37 -20.52 -7.65
CA ALA A 377 -12.86 -19.22 -7.18
C ALA A 377 -11.55 -19.32 -6.40
N GLY A 378 -11.12 -20.53 -6.02
CA GLY A 378 -9.93 -20.75 -5.19
C GLY A 378 -10.12 -20.34 -3.73
N VAL A 379 -11.37 -20.28 -3.26
CA VAL A 379 -11.74 -19.82 -1.91
C VAL A 379 -12.03 -21.00 -1.00
N TYR A 380 -11.43 -20.99 0.19
CA TYR A 380 -11.70 -21.91 1.28
C TYR A 380 -11.78 -21.15 2.60
N LYS A 381 -12.85 -21.34 3.35
CA LYS A 381 -13.06 -20.74 4.67
C LYS A 381 -13.53 -21.82 5.64
N LYS A 382 -12.88 -21.93 6.78
CA LYS A 382 -13.27 -22.80 7.88
C LYS A 382 -13.28 -22.04 9.19
N LEU A 383 -14.32 -22.24 9.99
CA LEU A 383 -14.36 -21.87 11.40
C LEU A 383 -14.38 -23.14 12.25
N VAL A 384 -13.69 -23.08 13.39
CA VAL A 384 -13.64 -24.13 14.40
C VAL A 384 -14.46 -23.65 15.60
N ILE A 385 -15.49 -24.40 15.97
CA ILE A 385 -16.49 -24.03 16.98
C ILE A 385 -16.49 -25.06 18.11
N SER A 386 -16.60 -24.63 19.37
CA SER A 386 -16.77 -25.54 20.51
C SER A 386 -18.18 -26.17 20.53
N PRO A 387 -18.42 -27.27 21.26
CA PRO A 387 -19.76 -27.82 21.45
C PRO A 387 -20.79 -26.80 21.98
N GLU A 388 -20.33 -25.80 22.73
CA GLU A 388 -21.13 -24.73 23.32
C GLU A 388 -21.36 -23.54 22.37
N GLY A 389 -20.78 -23.58 21.15
CA GLY A 389 -20.95 -22.53 20.13
C GLY A 389 -19.87 -21.44 20.13
N THR A 390 -18.81 -21.58 20.93
CA THR A 390 -17.71 -20.60 20.98
C THR A 390 -16.82 -20.71 19.75
N LEU A 391 -16.46 -19.60 19.10
CA LEU A 391 -15.48 -19.59 18.02
C LEU A 391 -14.07 -19.80 18.59
N LEU A 392 -13.47 -20.95 18.28
CA LEU A 392 -12.14 -21.33 18.76
C LEU A 392 -11.02 -20.90 17.80
N GLY A 393 -11.32 -20.83 16.50
CA GLY A 393 -10.33 -20.47 15.48
C GLY A 393 -10.86 -20.61 14.05
N GLY A 394 -9.95 -20.52 13.08
CA GLY A 394 -10.33 -20.72 11.67
C GLY A 394 -9.18 -20.61 10.67
N VAL A 395 -9.48 -21.01 9.43
CA VAL A 395 -8.58 -21.01 8.27
C VAL A 395 -9.29 -20.32 7.10
N LEU A 396 -8.63 -19.34 6.48
CA LEU A 396 -9.13 -18.60 5.31
C LEU A 396 -8.07 -18.67 4.20
N VAL A 397 -8.46 -19.07 3.00
CA VAL A 397 -7.60 -19.14 1.80
C VAL A 397 -8.36 -18.57 0.61
N GLY A 398 -7.70 -17.74 -0.18
CA GLY A 398 -8.27 -17.07 -1.37
C GLY A 398 -9.11 -15.84 -1.05
N ASP A 399 -9.83 -15.84 0.07
CA ASP A 399 -10.54 -14.68 0.61
C ASP A 399 -10.39 -14.66 2.14
N ALA A 400 -9.64 -13.67 2.64
CA ALA A 400 -9.44 -13.41 4.06
C ALA A 400 -9.93 -12.01 4.47
N GLU A 401 -10.93 -11.44 3.78
CA GLU A 401 -11.48 -10.11 4.12
C GLU A 401 -12.06 -10.09 5.54
N SER A 402 -12.80 -11.15 5.91
CA SER A 402 -13.44 -11.30 7.22
C SER A 402 -12.48 -11.63 8.38
N TYR A 403 -11.18 -11.84 8.11
CA TYR A 403 -10.18 -12.21 9.13
C TYR A 403 -10.21 -11.30 10.37
N GLY A 404 -10.27 -9.98 10.18
CA GLY A 404 -10.23 -9.03 11.30
C GLY A 404 -11.40 -9.21 12.27
N THR A 405 -12.60 -9.33 11.72
CA THR A 405 -13.82 -9.58 12.50
C THR A 405 -13.80 -10.96 13.16
N LEU A 406 -13.43 -12.00 12.43
CA LEU A 406 -13.43 -13.38 12.94
C LEU A 406 -12.40 -13.60 14.05
N ARG A 407 -11.20 -13.04 13.89
CA ARG A 407 -10.18 -13.09 14.93
C ARG A 407 -10.66 -12.40 16.21
N ALA A 408 -11.29 -11.24 16.10
CA ALA A 408 -11.82 -10.51 17.25
C ALA A 408 -12.95 -11.25 17.98
N LEU A 409 -13.66 -12.15 17.30
CA LEU A 409 -14.70 -12.99 17.91
C LEU A 409 -14.13 -14.29 18.53
N THR A 410 -12.83 -14.56 18.38
CA THR A 410 -12.22 -15.79 18.92
C THR A 410 -12.30 -15.81 20.44
N GLY A 411 -12.72 -16.94 21.01
CA GLY A 411 -13.00 -17.09 22.45
C GLY A 411 -14.41 -16.65 22.87
N SER A 412 -15.25 -16.19 21.93
CA SER A 412 -16.64 -15.81 22.19
C SER A 412 -17.63 -16.62 21.34
N VAL A 413 -18.90 -16.68 21.75
CA VAL A 413 -19.98 -17.21 20.90
C VAL A 413 -20.33 -16.13 19.86
N PRO A 414 -20.16 -16.40 18.55
CA PRO A 414 -20.48 -15.41 17.53
C PRO A 414 -21.96 -14.99 17.61
N PRO A 415 -22.29 -13.70 17.42
CA PRO A 415 -23.67 -13.24 17.59
C PRO A 415 -24.57 -13.53 16.37
N VAL A 416 -24.05 -14.27 15.38
CA VAL A 416 -24.79 -14.84 14.27
C VAL A 416 -24.41 -16.32 14.09
N PRO A 417 -25.25 -17.12 13.42
CA PRO A 417 -24.91 -18.50 13.11
C PRO A 417 -23.57 -18.59 12.35
N PRO A 418 -22.61 -19.43 12.76
CA PRO A 418 -21.28 -19.50 12.16
C PRO A 418 -21.27 -19.74 10.63
N GLU A 419 -22.28 -20.40 10.08
CA GLU A 419 -22.43 -20.61 8.63
C GLU A 419 -22.56 -19.30 7.85
N SER A 420 -23.18 -18.28 8.45
CA SER A 420 -23.31 -16.95 7.82
C SER A 420 -21.98 -16.21 7.71
N LEU A 421 -21.02 -16.56 8.57
CA LEU A 421 -19.71 -15.93 8.64
C LEU A 421 -18.71 -16.46 7.59
N VAL A 422 -19.00 -17.63 6.99
CA VAL A 422 -18.16 -18.23 5.94
C VAL A 422 -18.73 -18.05 4.53
N LEU A 423 -20.01 -17.72 4.39
CA LEU A 423 -20.66 -17.54 3.08
C LEU A 423 -20.29 -16.18 2.44
N PRO A 424 -20.23 -16.10 1.09
CA PRO A 424 -20.04 -14.83 0.39
C PRO A 424 -21.21 -13.87 0.64
N ALA A 425 -20.93 -12.56 0.69
CA ALA A 425 -21.90 -11.51 1.00
C ALA A 425 -23.19 -11.52 0.14
N GLY A 426 -23.14 -12.10 -1.06
CA GLY A 426 -24.31 -12.27 -1.94
C GLY A 426 -25.33 -13.33 -1.50
N GLY A 427 -25.10 -14.07 -0.40
CA GLY A 427 -26.03 -15.07 0.11
C GLY A 427 -26.92 -14.61 1.28
N ALA A 428 -26.66 -13.43 1.86
CA ALA A 428 -27.29 -12.99 3.10
C ALA A 428 -27.69 -11.49 3.10
N GLU A 429 -27.94 -10.90 1.93
CA GLU A 429 -28.67 -9.64 1.86
C GLU A 429 -30.11 -9.88 2.33
N GLY A 430 -30.40 -9.50 3.59
CA GLY A 430 -31.75 -9.54 4.17
C GLY A 430 -31.92 -10.26 5.51
N SER A 431 -30.87 -10.80 6.13
CA SER A 431 -30.98 -11.31 7.51
C SER A 431 -30.59 -10.26 8.56
N PRO A 432 -31.38 -10.07 9.64
CA PRO A 432 -31.01 -9.21 10.75
C PRO A 432 -29.79 -9.84 11.47
N GLY A 433 -28.62 -9.21 11.37
CA GLY A 433 -27.41 -9.69 12.07
C GLY A 433 -26.04 -9.39 11.44
N ALA A 434 -25.92 -8.68 10.32
CA ALA A 434 -24.58 -8.35 9.79
C ALA A 434 -23.71 -7.58 10.82
N LEU A 435 -22.67 -8.22 11.34
CA LEU A 435 -21.73 -7.65 12.31
C LEU A 435 -20.86 -6.57 11.66
N GLY A 436 -21.14 -5.31 11.97
CA GLY A 436 -20.24 -4.18 11.70
C GLY A 436 -19.16 -4.02 12.78
N PRO A 437 -18.03 -3.35 12.50
CA PRO A 437 -16.95 -3.11 13.47
C PRO A 437 -17.36 -2.41 14.77
N ALA A 438 -18.48 -1.70 14.78
CA ALA A 438 -19.07 -1.10 15.97
C ALA A 438 -19.43 -2.16 17.04
N ALA A 439 -19.73 -3.40 16.65
CA ALA A 439 -20.12 -4.48 17.55
C ALA A 439 -18.94 -5.25 18.17
N LEU A 440 -17.69 -4.87 17.87
CA LEU A 440 -16.50 -5.50 18.46
C LEU A 440 -16.36 -5.18 19.96
N PRO A 441 -15.83 -6.10 20.79
CA PRO A 441 -15.49 -5.82 22.19
C PRO A 441 -14.28 -4.87 22.31
N ASP A 442 -14.09 -4.25 23.48
CA ASP A 442 -13.05 -3.24 23.69
C ASP A 442 -11.62 -3.77 23.58
N ASP A 443 -11.39 -4.99 24.05
CA ASP A 443 -10.11 -5.67 23.99
C ASP A 443 -9.77 -6.20 22.59
N ALA A 444 -10.68 -6.07 21.62
CA ALA A 444 -10.44 -6.49 20.24
C ALA A 444 -9.32 -5.66 19.61
N VAL A 445 -8.21 -6.31 19.25
CA VAL A 445 -7.08 -5.67 18.56
C VAL A 445 -7.49 -5.22 17.15
N VAL A 446 -7.58 -3.90 16.96
CA VAL A 446 -7.93 -3.24 15.68
C VAL A 446 -6.69 -3.03 14.80
N CYS A 447 -5.55 -2.64 15.37
CA CYS A 447 -4.30 -2.44 14.64
C CYS A 447 -3.20 -3.40 15.11
N ASN A 448 -2.90 -4.44 14.31
CA ASN A 448 -1.91 -5.45 14.68
C ASN A 448 -0.46 -4.96 14.65
N CYS A 449 -0.12 -4.03 13.75
CA CYS A 449 1.26 -3.51 13.64
C CYS A 449 1.72 -2.76 14.90
N HIS A 450 0.77 -2.13 15.59
CA HIS A 450 1.04 -1.30 16.78
C HIS A 450 0.31 -1.79 18.02
N HIS A 451 -0.33 -2.97 17.93
CA HIS A 451 -1.12 -3.60 19.00
C HIS A 451 -2.15 -2.66 19.64
N ILE A 452 -2.95 -1.97 18.83
CA ILE A 452 -3.99 -1.04 19.30
C ILE A 452 -5.35 -1.74 19.30
N ASP A 453 -6.00 -1.81 20.46
CA ASP A 453 -7.34 -2.36 20.65
C ASP A 453 -8.46 -1.32 20.41
N LYS A 454 -9.71 -1.79 20.30
CA LYS A 454 -10.88 -0.94 20.07
C LYS A 454 -11.07 0.02 21.24
N GLY A 455 -10.82 -0.42 22.47
CA GLY A 455 -10.93 0.39 23.68
C GLY A 455 -10.01 1.61 23.64
N THR A 456 -8.80 1.46 23.11
CA THR A 456 -7.82 2.52 22.89
C THR A 456 -8.27 3.48 21.78
N VAL A 457 -8.85 2.95 20.70
CA VAL A 457 -9.46 3.78 19.64
C VAL A 457 -10.65 4.56 20.18
N ARG A 458 -11.53 3.92 20.95
CA ARG A 458 -12.65 4.58 21.62
C ARG A 458 -12.15 5.64 22.57
N ALA A 459 -11.21 5.32 23.46
CA ALA A 459 -10.62 6.28 24.41
C ALA A 459 -10.01 7.48 23.68
N ALA A 460 -9.37 7.26 22.52
CA ALA A 460 -8.90 8.36 21.67
C ALA A 460 -10.04 9.31 21.25
N VAL A 461 -11.20 8.77 20.91
CA VAL A 461 -12.40 9.56 20.55
C VAL A 461 -13.07 10.18 21.79
N SER A 462 -13.37 9.38 22.82
CA SER A 462 -14.18 9.78 23.98
C SER A 462 -13.42 10.56 25.05
N GLU A 463 -12.15 10.24 25.28
CA GLU A 463 -11.33 10.82 26.37
C GLU A 463 -10.30 11.83 25.84
N HIS A 464 -9.78 11.61 24.63
CA HIS A 464 -8.77 12.48 24.01
C HIS A 464 -9.33 13.39 22.91
N GLY A 465 -10.63 13.33 22.64
CA GLY A 465 -11.33 14.25 21.73
C GLY A 465 -10.92 14.13 20.26
N CYS A 466 -10.44 12.96 19.83
CA CYS A 466 -10.10 12.73 18.43
C CYS A 466 -11.37 12.64 17.58
N GLY A 467 -11.58 13.63 16.70
CA GLY A 467 -12.79 13.75 15.87
C GLY A 467 -12.72 13.08 14.50
N ASP A 468 -11.59 12.49 14.12
CA ASP A 468 -11.40 11.89 12.81
C ASP A 468 -10.30 10.80 12.80
N VAL A 469 -10.23 10.03 11.72
CA VAL A 469 -9.20 8.98 11.56
C VAL A 469 -7.76 9.52 11.62
N PRO A 470 -7.41 10.67 11.01
CA PRO A 470 -6.07 11.27 11.14
C PRO A 470 -5.67 11.62 12.59
N SER A 471 -6.56 12.19 13.39
CA SER A 471 -6.30 12.52 14.80
C SER A 471 -6.14 11.24 15.64
N VAL A 472 -6.97 10.23 15.41
CA VAL A 472 -6.80 8.90 16.05
C VAL A 472 -5.49 8.24 15.64
N LYS A 473 -5.09 8.32 14.37
CA LYS A 473 -3.77 7.85 13.88
C LYS A 473 -2.62 8.51 14.64
N LYS A 474 -2.69 9.83 14.81
CA LYS A 474 -1.66 10.60 15.54
C LYS A 474 -1.64 10.25 17.03
N CYS A 475 -2.80 10.04 17.63
CA CYS A 475 -2.95 9.72 19.05
C CYS A 475 -2.51 8.29 19.39
N THR A 476 -2.86 7.32 18.55
CA THR A 476 -2.73 5.88 18.86
C THR A 476 -1.70 5.14 18.02
N LYS A 477 -1.16 5.76 16.96
CA LYS A 477 -0.39 5.10 15.88
C LYS A 477 -1.18 4.07 15.06
N ALA A 478 -2.45 3.79 15.38
CA ALA A 478 -3.27 2.82 14.64
C ALA A 478 -3.35 3.19 13.14
N GLY A 479 -3.01 2.26 12.25
CA GLY A 479 -3.05 2.48 10.80
C GLY A 479 -1.84 3.21 10.20
N THR A 480 -0.78 3.44 10.97
CA THR A 480 0.51 4.02 10.48
C THR A 480 1.54 2.96 10.06
N GLY A 481 1.33 1.68 10.38
CA GLY A 481 2.18 0.56 9.96
C GLY A 481 1.80 0.02 8.58
N CYS A 482 1.08 -1.11 8.51
CA CYS A 482 0.66 -1.71 7.24
C CYS A 482 -0.61 -1.10 6.62
N GLY A 483 -1.33 -0.23 7.34
CA GLY A 483 -2.56 0.42 6.88
C GLY A 483 -3.81 -0.46 6.78
N SER A 484 -3.73 -1.77 7.09
CA SER A 484 -4.85 -2.71 6.90
C SER A 484 -6.09 -2.40 7.73
N CYS A 485 -5.94 -1.70 8.85
CA CYS A 485 -7.03 -1.38 9.77
C CYS A 485 -7.75 -0.06 9.48
N ILE A 486 -7.33 0.73 8.46
CA ILE A 486 -7.84 2.09 8.25
C ILE A 486 -9.36 2.14 8.01
N LYS A 487 -9.91 1.20 7.25
CA LYS A 487 -11.36 1.14 6.97
C LYS A 487 -12.17 0.84 8.23
N VAL A 488 -11.73 -0.17 8.98
CA VAL A 488 -12.33 -0.58 10.27
C VAL A 488 -12.20 0.54 11.31
N LEU A 489 -11.05 1.22 11.34
CA LEU A 489 -10.77 2.36 12.21
C LEU A 489 -11.74 3.51 11.94
N GLY A 490 -12.02 3.84 10.68
CA GLY A 490 -13.03 4.85 10.32
C GLY A 490 -14.42 4.48 10.83
N GLN A 491 -14.85 3.24 10.61
CA GLN A 491 -16.17 2.78 11.07
C GLN A 491 -16.32 2.80 12.59
N ILE A 492 -15.24 2.51 13.35
CA ILE A 492 -15.25 2.62 14.82
C ILE A 492 -15.29 4.09 15.24
N VAL A 493 -14.47 4.97 14.63
CA VAL A 493 -14.46 6.39 14.95
C VAL A 493 -15.82 7.03 14.72
N ASP A 494 -16.45 6.77 13.58
CA ASP A 494 -17.77 7.31 13.25
C ASP A 494 -18.83 6.81 14.25
N ALA A 495 -18.83 5.52 14.58
CA ALA A 495 -19.77 4.94 15.54
C ALA A 495 -19.59 5.47 16.97
N GLU A 496 -18.35 5.67 17.42
CA GLU A 496 -18.06 6.22 18.76
C GLU A 496 -18.39 7.72 18.84
N LEU A 497 -18.20 8.48 17.75
CA LEU A 497 -18.65 9.88 17.69
C LEU A 497 -20.18 9.98 17.79
N GLU A 498 -20.91 9.15 17.04
CA GLU A 498 -22.38 9.07 17.14
C GLU A 498 -22.84 8.65 18.55
N ALA A 499 -22.19 7.65 19.17
CA ALA A 499 -22.51 7.18 20.51
C ALA A 499 -22.26 8.25 21.60
N ASN A 500 -21.25 9.11 21.42
CA ASN A 500 -20.97 10.23 22.31
C ASN A 500 -21.90 11.44 22.09
N GLY A 501 -22.94 11.30 21.26
CA GLY A 501 -23.89 12.38 20.95
C GLY A 501 -23.24 13.52 20.15
N VAL A 502 -22.05 13.29 19.60
CA VAL A 502 -21.41 14.21 18.67
C VAL A 502 -22.04 13.93 17.32
N ALA A 503 -22.88 14.86 16.84
CA ALA A 503 -23.36 14.79 15.47
C ALA A 503 -22.14 14.75 14.55
N VAL A 504 -21.92 13.61 13.89
CA VAL A 504 -20.87 13.47 12.89
C VAL A 504 -21.19 14.49 11.80
N ASP A 505 -20.42 15.56 11.76
CA ASP A 505 -20.57 16.63 10.79
C ASP A 505 -20.26 16.04 9.42
N LYS A 506 -21.32 15.70 8.67
CA LYS A 506 -21.22 15.18 7.29
C LYS A 506 -20.85 16.28 6.30
N GLY A 507 -20.56 17.49 6.77
CA GLY A 507 -20.06 18.58 5.97
C GLY A 507 -18.78 18.22 5.22
N LEU A 508 -18.60 18.82 4.05
CA LEU A 508 -17.51 18.50 3.14
C LEU A 508 -16.11 18.61 3.77
N CYS A 509 -15.90 19.57 4.68
CA CYS A 509 -14.63 19.83 5.36
C CYS A 509 -14.86 20.86 6.49
N GLY A 510 -13.81 21.32 7.20
CA GLY A 510 -13.89 22.38 8.21
C GLY A 510 -14.43 23.75 7.72
N CYS A 511 -14.50 24.00 6.41
CA CYS A 511 -15.08 25.23 5.85
C CYS A 511 -16.59 25.18 5.61
N PHE A 512 -17.16 24.02 5.25
CA PHE A 512 -18.59 23.86 4.94
C PHE A 512 -19.24 22.74 5.75
N SER A 513 -20.38 23.02 6.38
CA SER A 513 -21.24 22.03 7.07
C SER A 513 -22.19 21.29 6.13
N TYR A 514 -22.07 21.54 4.83
CA TYR A 514 -22.86 20.92 3.78
C TYR A 514 -22.04 19.85 3.07
N THR A 515 -22.67 18.73 2.73
CA THR A 515 -22.13 17.69 1.85
C THR A 515 -21.86 18.26 0.45
N ARG A 516 -21.09 17.54 -0.38
CA ARG A 516 -20.86 17.93 -1.77
C ARG A 516 -22.18 18.09 -2.55
N SER A 517 -23.10 17.15 -2.38
CA SER A 517 -24.39 17.15 -3.09
C SER A 517 -25.27 18.34 -2.67
N GLU A 518 -25.29 18.70 -1.38
CA GLU A 518 -25.98 19.91 -0.91
C GLU A 518 -25.34 21.18 -1.47
N LEU A 519 -24.00 21.26 -1.51
CA LEU A 519 -23.31 22.39 -2.13
C LEU A 519 -23.61 22.50 -3.63
N TYR A 520 -23.75 21.37 -4.33
CA TYR A 520 -24.19 21.35 -5.73
C TYR A 520 -25.59 21.97 -5.89
N GLU A 521 -26.55 21.58 -5.05
CA GLU A 521 -27.90 22.16 -5.06
C GLU A 521 -27.89 23.65 -4.71
N ILE A 522 -27.11 24.08 -3.72
CA ILE A 522 -26.96 25.49 -3.32
C ILE A 522 -26.42 26.32 -4.49
N VAL A 523 -25.31 25.88 -5.10
CA VAL A 523 -24.68 26.59 -6.23
C VAL A 523 -25.65 26.69 -7.41
N ARG A 524 -26.33 25.60 -7.77
CA ARG A 524 -27.31 25.59 -8.88
C ARG A 524 -28.49 26.51 -8.60
N THR A 525 -29.11 26.38 -7.43
CA THR A 525 -30.36 27.06 -7.07
C THR A 525 -30.14 28.56 -6.93
N LEU A 526 -29.07 28.96 -6.25
CA LEU A 526 -28.74 30.37 -6.03
C LEU A 526 -27.92 31.00 -7.16
N ARG A 527 -27.54 30.20 -8.17
CA ARG A 527 -26.69 30.58 -9.30
C ARG A 527 -25.39 31.25 -8.84
N LEU A 528 -24.72 30.65 -7.87
CA LEU A 528 -23.47 31.17 -7.32
C LEU A 528 -22.31 30.89 -8.29
N THR A 529 -21.77 31.93 -8.91
CA THR A 529 -20.71 31.81 -9.91
C THR A 529 -19.30 31.86 -9.34
N SER A 530 -19.16 32.03 -8.03
CA SER A 530 -17.86 32.16 -7.35
C SER A 530 -17.75 31.37 -6.05
N PHE A 531 -16.56 30.84 -5.80
CA PHE A 531 -16.14 30.21 -4.55
C PHE A 531 -16.17 31.22 -3.39
N ALA A 532 -15.65 32.43 -3.58
CA ALA A 532 -15.69 33.46 -2.55
C ALA A 532 -17.14 33.76 -2.13
N GLY A 533 -18.04 33.94 -3.11
CA GLY A 533 -19.46 34.15 -2.84
C GLY A 533 -20.13 32.98 -2.11
N LEU A 534 -19.80 31.74 -2.48
CA LEU A 534 -20.31 30.54 -1.80
C LEU A 534 -19.77 30.42 -0.36
N LEU A 535 -18.48 30.67 -0.16
CA LEU A 535 -17.83 30.59 1.15
C LEU A 535 -18.36 31.67 2.10
N ASP A 536 -18.53 32.90 1.63
CA ASP A 536 -19.05 34.01 2.44
C ASP A 536 -20.50 33.80 2.87
N SER A 537 -21.32 33.20 2.01
CA SER A 537 -22.75 33.01 2.27
C SER A 537 -23.06 31.71 3.02
N HIS A 538 -22.39 30.60 2.69
CA HIS A 538 -22.72 29.25 3.17
C HIS A 538 -21.56 28.54 3.86
N GLY A 539 -20.40 29.17 3.99
CA GLY A 539 -19.31 28.67 4.83
C GLY A 539 -19.64 28.83 6.31
N ARG A 540 -19.00 27.98 7.14
CA ARG A 540 -18.99 28.16 8.60
C ARG A 540 -18.42 29.53 8.94
N GLU A 541 -18.88 30.11 10.05
CA GLU A 541 -18.55 31.48 10.45
C GLU A 541 -17.04 31.76 10.44
N GLN A 542 -16.22 30.82 10.89
CA GLN A 542 -14.76 30.95 10.96
C GLN A 542 -14.07 30.88 9.58
N ALA A 543 -14.75 30.39 8.56
CA ALA A 543 -14.20 30.21 7.21
C ALA A 543 -14.63 31.30 6.22
N ARG A 544 -15.66 32.09 6.54
CA ARG A 544 -16.13 33.21 5.71
C ARG A 544 -15.01 34.24 5.52
N GLN A 545 -14.96 34.86 4.34
CA GLN A 545 -13.92 35.80 3.91
C GLN A 545 -12.50 35.22 3.94
N GLY A 546 -12.36 33.90 4.08
CA GLY A 546 -11.09 33.20 4.02
C GLY A 546 -10.78 32.66 2.63
N GLU A 547 -9.72 31.86 2.53
CA GLU A 547 -9.32 31.24 1.28
C GLU A 547 -9.93 29.85 1.08
N GLY A 548 -10.53 29.24 2.10
CA GLY A 548 -10.92 27.83 2.09
C GLY A 548 -9.73 26.87 2.26
N CYS A 549 -9.97 25.57 2.07
CA CYS A 549 -8.96 24.52 2.27
C CYS A 549 -8.77 23.66 1.01
N GLU A 550 -7.77 22.77 1.04
CA GLU A 550 -7.43 21.81 -0.02
C GLU A 550 -8.56 20.83 -0.39
N VAL A 551 -9.59 20.71 0.46
CA VAL A 551 -10.75 19.85 0.21
C VAL A 551 -11.85 20.59 -0.55
N CYS A 552 -12.25 21.78 -0.08
CA CYS A 552 -13.39 22.49 -0.66
C CYS A 552 -13.06 23.23 -1.96
N LYS A 553 -11.84 23.77 -2.11
CA LYS A 553 -11.42 24.48 -3.33
C LYS A 553 -11.66 23.65 -4.60
N PRO A 554 -11.06 22.45 -4.76
CA PRO A 554 -11.25 21.66 -5.98
C PRO A 554 -12.67 21.09 -6.11
N ALA A 555 -13.34 20.78 -4.99
CA ALA A 555 -14.70 20.26 -5.02
C ALA A 555 -15.70 21.30 -5.54
N VAL A 556 -15.61 22.54 -5.06
CA VAL A 556 -16.48 23.63 -5.51
C VAL A 556 -16.11 24.07 -6.92
N ALA A 557 -14.83 24.11 -7.28
CA ALA A 557 -14.41 24.38 -8.66
C ALA A 557 -15.02 23.37 -9.64
N SER A 558 -15.02 22.08 -9.29
CA SER A 558 -15.68 21.04 -10.08
C SER A 558 -17.20 21.26 -10.20
N ILE A 559 -17.87 21.65 -9.10
CA ILE A 559 -19.31 21.94 -9.11
C ILE A 559 -19.61 23.12 -10.04
N ILE A 560 -18.93 24.25 -9.86
CA ILE A 560 -19.11 25.46 -10.67
C ILE A 560 -18.82 25.15 -12.14
N ALA A 561 -17.72 24.46 -12.46
CA ALA A 561 -17.37 24.11 -13.83
C ALA A 561 -18.41 23.19 -14.49
N SER A 562 -18.98 22.23 -13.74
CA SER A 562 -20.05 21.34 -14.25
C SER A 562 -21.38 22.05 -14.49
N LEU A 563 -21.58 23.20 -13.86
CA LEU A 563 -22.80 24.02 -13.95
C LEU A 563 -22.59 25.33 -14.72
N ALA A 564 -21.38 25.61 -15.20
CA ALA A 564 -20.98 26.97 -15.59
C ALA A 564 -21.93 27.65 -16.59
N PRO A 565 -22.36 26.99 -17.68
CA PRO A 565 -23.32 27.61 -18.61
C PRO A 565 -24.68 27.90 -17.97
N SER A 566 -25.19 27.00 -17.10
CA SER A 566 -26.54 27.11 -16.53
C SER A 566 -26.65 28.12 -15.39
N ILE A 567 -25.54 28.39 -14.69
CA ILE A 567 -25.46 29.42 -13.64
C ILE A 567 -24.84 30.74 -14.14
N GLY A 568 -24.32 30.79 -15.37
CA GLY A 568 -23.69 31.96 -15.95
C GLY A 568 -22.27 32.24 -15.43
N ALA A 569 -21.54 31.21 -14.96
CA ALA A 569 -20.15 31.34 -14.56
C ALA A 569 -19.21 31.33 -15.78
N GLY A 570 -17.98 31.82 -15.59
CA GLY A 570 -16.92 31.67 -16.60
C GLY A 570 -16.65 30.19 -16.89
N GLY A 571 -16.63 29.82 -18.17
CA GLY A 571 -16.56 28.41 -18.57
C GLY A 571 -15.16 27.79 -18.53
N HIS A 572 -14.09 28.59 -18.41
CA HIS A 572 -12.72 28.09 -18.46
C HIS A 572 -12.11 27.98 -17.06
N VAL A 573 -11.46 26.85 -16.75
CA VAL A 573 -10.92 26.54 -15.42
C VAL A 573 -9.82 27.50 -14.94
N LEU A 574 -9.21 28.25 -15.86
CA LEU A 574 -8.20 29.26 -15.57
C LEU A 574 -8.72 30.71 -15.54
N ASP A 575 -10.04 30.92 -15.56
CA ASP A 575 -10.65 32.26 -15.50
C ASP A 575 -10.78 32.75 -14.05
N GLY A 576 -10.35 33.98 -13.79
CA GLY A 576 -10.55 34.67 -12.51
C GLY A 576 -10.11 33.84 -11.30
N GLU A 577 -10.96 33.76 -10.28
CA GLU A 577 -10.70 32.98 -9.08
C GLU A 577 -10.65 31.46 -9.30
N GLN A 578 -11.26 30.92 -10.37
CA GLN A 578 -11.29 29.48 -10.62
C GLN A 578 -9.88 28.90 -10.80
N ALA A 579 -8.94 29.69 -11.34
CA ALA A 579 -7.55 29.30 -11.53
C ALA A 579 -6.84 28.94 -10.21
N ALA A 580 -7.20 29.63 -9.12
CA ALA A 580 -6.62 29.43 -7.79
C ALA A 580 -7.26 28.25 -7.02
N LEU A 581 -8.38 27.72 -7.52
CA LEU A 581 -9.08 26.58 -6.92
C LEU A 581 -8.61 25.23 -7.49
N GLN A 582 -7.95 25.25 -8.66
CA GLN A 582 -7.50 24.04 -9.34
C GLN A 582 -6.34 23.38 -8.60
N ASP A 583 -6.30 22.05 -8.66
CA ASP A 583 -5.09 21.31 -8.28
C ASP A 583 -3.97 21.51 -9.31
N THR A 584 -2.75 21.05 -9.01
CA THR A 584 -1.58 21.27 -9.86
C THR A 584 -1.79 20.80 -11.31
N ASN A 585 -2.62 19.80 -11.56
CA ASN A 585 -2.81 19.29 -12.92
C ASN A 585 -3.76 20.17 -13.74
N ASP A 586 -4.91 20.56 -13.18
CA ASP A 586 -5.83 21.48 -13.85
C ASP A 586 -5.24 22.91 -13.93
N HIS A 587 -4.38 23.31 -12.98
CA HIS A 587 -3.71 24.61 -12.99
C HIS A 587 -2.75 24.77 -14.19
N PHE A 588 -2.05 23.71 -14.58
CA PHE A 588 -1.14 23.70 -15.74
C PHE A 588 -1.71 22.97 -16.96
N LEU A 589 -2.99 22.59 -16.93
CA LEU A 589 -3.65 21.83 -18.01
C LEU A 589 -2.80 20.63 -18.51
N ALA A 590 -2.08 19.97 -17.60
CA ALA A 590 -1.15 18.89 -17.88
C ALA A 590 -0.88 18.04 -16.62
N ASN A 591 -0.62 16.73 -16.75
CA ASN A 591 -0.33 15.90 -15.58
C ASN A 591 1.11 16.06 -15.13
N LEU A 592 1.33 16.41 -13.87
CA LEU A 592 2.64 16.43 -13.23
C LEU A 592 3.23 15.01 -13.11
N GLN A 593 4.52 14.87 -13.44
CA GLN A 593 5.30 13.64 -13.39
C GLN A 593 6.26 13.65 -12.19
N ARG A 594 6.86 12.49 -11.89
CA ARG A 594 7.70 12.29 -10.69
C ARG A 594 8.86 13.27 -10.57
N ASN A 595 9.50 13.67 -11.67
CA ASN A 595 10.63 14.61 -11.68
C ASN A 595 10.23 16.08 -11.91
N GLY A 596 8.94 16.42 -11.77
CA GLY A 596 8.44 17.78 -12.02
C GLY A 596 8.13 18.11 -13.48
N SER A 597 8.39 17.19 -14.42
CA SER A 597 7.95 17.36 -15.83
C SER A 597 6.45 17.09 -16.00
N TYR A 598 5.93 17.30 -17.21
CA TYR A 598 4.51 17.17 -17.54
C TYR A 598 4.25 16.20 -18.69
N SER A 599 3.04 15.64 -18.73
CA SER A 599 2.55 14.84 -19.87
C SER A 599 1.64 15.64 -20.79
N VAL A 600 1.78 15.44 -22.10
CA VAL A 600 0.92 15.97 -23.16
C VAL A 600 0.16 14.80 -23.79
N VAL A 601 -1.17 14.88 -23.76
CA VAL A 601 -2.06 13.81 -24.25
C VAL A 601 -3.12 14.42 -25.15
N PRO A 602 -2.91 14.47 -26.47
CA PRO A 602 -3.91 14.95 -27.41
C PRO A 602 -5.10 14.00 -27.48
N ARG A 603 -6.28 14.54 -27.79
CA ARG A 603 -7.50 13.77 -27.97
C ARG A 603 -7.45 12.98 -29.28
N VAL A 604 -7.78 11.69 -29.20
CA VAL A 604 -7.93 10.79 -30.35
C VAL A 604 -9.29 10.08 -30.21
N PRO A 605 -10.39 10.70 -30.66
CA PRO A 605 -11.73 10.18 -30.46
C PRO A 605 -11.89 8.76 -31.02
N GLY A 606 -12.40 7.84 -30.20
CA GLY A 606 -12.59 6.43 -30.59
C GLY A 606 -11.29 5.68 -30.93
N GLY A 607 -10.11 6.28 -30.72
CA GLY A 607 -8.83 5.74 -31.18
C GLY A 607 -8.57 5.91 -32.67
N GLU A 608 -9.38 6.69 -33.39
CA GLU A 608 -9.22 6.94 -34.82
C GLU A 608 -8.30 8.14 -35.09
N ILE A 609 -7.21 7.91 -35.85
CA ILE A 609 -6.19 8.93 -36.14
C ILE A 609 -5.75 8.85 -37.61
N THR A 610 -5.59 10.00 -38.26
CA THR A 610 -5.07 10.06 -39.63
C THR A 610 -3.54 9.90 -39.66
N PRO A 611 -2.96 9.42 -40.78
CA PRO A 611 -1.51 9.35 -40.94
C PRO A 611 -0.80 10.70 -40.70
N GLU A 612 -1.37 11.81 -41.18
CA GLU A 612 -0.80 13.15 -41.03
C GLU A 612 -0.76 13.57 -39.55
N LYS A 613 -1.84 13.31 -38.80
CA LYS A 613 -1.91 13.57 -37.36
C LYS A 613 -0.90 12.72 -36.58
N LEU A 614 -0.71 11.46 -36.99
CA LEU A 614 0.31 10.59 -36.40
C LEU A 614 1.73 11.11 -36.64
N ILE A 615 2.02 11.62 -37.85
CA ILE A 615 3.30 12.26 -38.18
C ILE A 615 3.54 13.47 -37.28
N VAL A 616 2.55 14.35 -37.12
CA VAL A 616 2.67 15.54 -36.26
C VAL A 616 3.00 15.15 -34.81
N ILE A 617 2.34 14.14 -34.24
CA ILE A 617 2.68 13.63 -32.89
C ILE A 617 4.15 13.17 -32.85
N GLY A 618 4.60 12.43 -33.86
CA GLY A 618 5.99 11.97 -33.96
C GLY A 618 7.00 13.11 -34.05
N GLU A 619 6.71 14.15 -34.83
CA GLU A 619 7.56 15.33 -34.95
C GLU A 619 7.61 16.13 -33.65
N VAL A 620 6.46 16.37 -33.00
CA VAL A 620 6.41 17.03 -31.69
C VAL A 620 7.20 16.23 -30.66
N ALA A 621 7.00 14.92 -30.56
CA ALA A 621 7.73 14.10 -29.60
C ALA A 621 9.25 14.13 -29.86
N ARG A 622 9.68 14.06 -31.13
CA ARG A 622 11.10 14.14 -31.50
C ARG A 622 11.70 15.50 -31.15
N ASP A 623 11.04 16.59 -31.55
CA ASP A 623 11.59 17.94 -31.45
C ASP A 623 11.70 18.43 -29.99
N PHE A 624 10.81 17.93 -29.11
CA PHE A 624 10.82 18.22 -27.67
C PHE A 624 11.43 17.10 -26.81
N GLY A 625 11.95 16.03 -27.42
CA GLY A 625 12.60 14.92 -26.70
C GLY A 625 11.68 14.16 -25.75
N LEU A 626 10.41 13.97 -26.11
CA LEU A 626 9.38 13.39 -25.25
C LEU A 626 9.36 11.86 -25.33
N TYR A 627 9.17 11.20 -24.18
CA TYR A 627 8.88 9.77 -24.12
C TYR A 627 7.47 9.51 -24.64
N THR A 628 7.30 8.52 -25.51
CA THR A 628 6.02 8.19 -26.16
C THR A 628 5.51 6.81 -25.76
N LYS A 629 4.21 6.72 -25.46
CA LYS A 629 3.56 5.46 -25.07
C LYS A 629 2.14 5.35 -25.61
N ILE A 630 1.87 4.24 -26.30
CA ILE A 630 0.50 3.84 -26.61
C ILE A 630 -0.18 3.34 -25.33
N THR A 631 -1.33 3.90 -25.00
CA THR A 631 -2.08 3.58 -23.78
C THR A 631 -3.31 2.72 -24.02
N GLY A 632 -3.82 2.10 -22.96
CA GLY A 632 -5.08 1.33 -23.01
C GLY A 632 -6.32 2.15 -23.35
N GLY A 633 -6.21 3.48 -23.46
CA GLY A 633 -7.25 4.37 -23.97
C GLY A 633 -7.22 4.57 -25.49
N GLN A 634 -6.38 3.84 -26.22
CA GLN A 634 -6.14 4.00 -27.67
C GLN A 634 -5.60 5.40 -28.04
N ARG A 635 -4.62 5.87 -27.27
CA ARG A 635 -3.97 7.17 -27.47
C ARG A 635 -2.46 7.04 -27.37
N ILE A 636 -1.77 8.08 -27.83
CA ILE A 636 -0.34 8.26 -27.67
C ILE A 636 -0.12 9.33 -26.62
N ASP A 637 0.42 8.93 -25.47
CA ASP A 637 0.82 9.86 -24.42
C ASP A 637 2.28 10.26 -24.65
N MET A 638 2.57 11.55 -24.54
CA MET A 638 3.92 12.13 -24.60
C MET A 638 4.32 12.64 -23.21
N PHE A 639 5.47 12.25 -22.69
CA PHE A 639 5.92 12.57 -21.34
C PHE A 639 7.27 13.28 -21.35
N GLY A 640 7.48 14.14 -20.35
CA GLY A 640 8.77 14.81 -20.14
C GLY A 640 8.80 16.27 -20.58
N ALA A 641 7.65 16.85 -20.94
CA ALA A 641 7.58 18.25 -21.31
C ALA A 641 7.86 19.13 -20.08
N ARG A 642 8.68 20.18 -20.24
CA ARG A 642 8.77 21.22 -19.21
C ARG A 642 7.53 22.13 -19.25
N VAL A 643 7.24 22.79 -18.14
CA VAL A 643 6.09 23.70 -18.05
C VAL A 643 6.13 24.82 -19.11
N ASP A 644 7.33 25.34 -19.40
CA ASP A 644 7.56 26.40 -20.40
C ASP A 644 7.42 25.90 -21.85
N GLU A 645 7.53 24.60 -22.09
CA GLU A 645 7.40 24.00 -23.42
C GLU A 645 5.93 23.71 -23.77
N LEU A 646 5.05 23.58 -22.77
CA LEU A 646 3.65 23.21 -22.97
C LEU A 646 2.93 24.11 -24.00
N PRO A 647 3.03 25.45 -23.96
CA PRO A 647 2.39 26.30 -24.98
C PRO A 647 2.89 26.04 -26.40
N ALA A 648 4.21 25.85 -26.59
CA ALA A 648 4.78 25.60 -27.90
C ALA A 648 4.37 24.22 -28.46
N ILE A 649 4.32 23.21 -27.59
CA ILE A 649 3.83 21.87 -27.94
C ILE A 649 2.35 21.94 -28.35
N TRP A 650 1.51 22.55 -27.53
CA TRP A 650 0.07 22.64 -27.80
C TRP A 650 -0.26 23.52 -28.99
N ALA A 651 0.50 24.58 -29.27
CA ALA A 651 0.33 25.37 -30.49
C ALA A 651 0.42 24.51 -31.76
N ARG A 652 1.43 23.65 -31.85
CA ARG A 652 1.61 22.72 -32.98
C ARG A 652 0.50 21.67 -33.06
N LEU A 653 0.08 21.14 -31.92
CA LEU A 653 -0.99 20.14 -31.86
C LEU A 653 -2.34 20.74 -32.27
N VAL A 654 -2.67 21.94 -31.78
CA VAL A 654 -3.90 22.66 -32.12
C VAL A 654 -3.91 23.07 -33.59
N GLU A 655 -2.78 23.53 -34.14
CA GLU A 655 -2.64 23.82 -35.58
C GLU A 655 -2.92 22.58 -36.45
N ALA A 656 -2.50 21.40 -36.00
CA ALA A 656 -2.82 20.12 -36.65
C ALA A 656 -4.24 19.59 -36.36
N GLY A 657 -5.06 20.37 -35.64
CA GLY A 657 -6.46 20.04 -35.34
C GLY A 657 -6.64 19.00 -34.23
N PHE A 658 -5.71 18.93 -33.26
CA PHE A 658 -5.93 18.21 -32.01
C PHE A 658 -6.60 19.09 -30.96
N GLU A 659 -7.40 18.47 -30.11
CA GLU A 659 -7.91 19.05 -28.86
C GLU A 659 -7.18 18.41 -27.66
N SER A 660 -7.31 19.03 -26.48
CA SER A 660 -6.89 18.44 -25.23
C SER A 660 -7.62 17.13 -24.94
N GLY A 661 -6.86 16.08 -24.61
CA GLY A 661 -7.44 14.83 -24.09
C GLY A 661 -8.00 14.97 -22.66
N HIS A 662 -7.79 16.11 -21.99
CA HIS A 662 -8.17 16.35 -20.58
C HIS A 662 -7.65 15.24 -19.65
N ALA A 663 -6.47 14.69 -19.98
CA ALA A 663 -5.85 13.64 -19.17
C ALA A 663 -5.45 14.15 -17.77
N TYR A 664 -5.32 15.47 -17.59
CA TYR A 664 -5.07 16.15 -16.33
C TYR A 664 -6.33 16.24 -15.46
N GLY A 665 -7.46 16.63 -16.05
CA GLY A 665 -8.69 16.89 -15.32
C GLY A 665 -9.40 15.66 -14.76
N LYS A 666 -10.32 15.93 -13.84
CA LYS A 666 -11.43 15.04 -13.48
C LYS A 666 -12.58 15.25 -14.48
N ALA A 667 -12.37 14.70 -15.67
CA ALA A 667 -13.31 14.78 -16.78
C ALA A 667 -13.36 13.46 -17.56
N LEU A 668 -14.16 13.41 -18.64
CA LEU A 668 -14.08 12.30 -19.60
C LEU A 668 -12.69 12.25 -20.24
N ARG A 669 -11.96 11.17 -19.94
CA ARG A 669 -10.62 10.94 -20.47
C ARG A 669 -10.63 10.22 -21.80
N THR A 670 -11.47 9.21 -21.99
CA THR A 670 -11.49 8.43 -23.23
C THR A 670 -12.75 7.62 -23.45
N VAL A 671 -13.09 7.40 -24.72
CA VAL A 671 -14.04 6.38 -25.16
C VAL A 671 -13.30 5.38 -26.06
N LYS A 672 -12.95 4.21 -25.51
CA LYS A 672 -12.24 3.15 -26.26
C LYS A 672 -13.22 2.48 -27.23
N SER A 673 -12.81 2.19 -28.46
CA SER A 673 -13.65 1.50 -29.44
C SER A 673 -12.99 0.22 -29.96
N CYS A 674 -13.80 -0.74 -30.42
CA CYS A 674 -13.29 -1.72 -31.38
C CYS A 674 -13.59 -1.24 -32.81
N VAL A 675 -13.00 -1.90 -33.81
CA VAL A 675 -13.16 -1.51 -35.23
C VAL A 675 -14.58 -1.71 -35.81
N GLY A 676 -15.52 -2.23 -35.00
CA GLY A 676 -16.96 -2.28 -35.32
C GLY A 676 -17.31 -3.10 -36.57
N SER A 677 -18.54 -2.93 -37.07
CA SER A 677 -19.01 -3.52 -38.32
C SER A 677 -18.29 -2.99 -39.57
N THR A 678 -17.57 -1.87 -39.43
CA THR A 678 -16.77 -1.26 -40.51
C THR A 678 -15.65 -2.20 -40.99
N TRP A 679 -15.00 -2.93 -40.07
CA TRP A 679 -13.87 -3.80 -40.40
C TRP A 679 -13.96 -5.21 -39.82
N CYS A 680 -14.56 -5.39 -38.65
CA CYS A 680 -14.63 -6.69 -38.01
C CYS A 680 -15.77 -7.51 -38.60
N ARG A 681 -15.48 -8.74 -39.06
CA ARG A 681 -16.49 -9.68 -39.57
C ARG A 681 -17.59 -10.05 -38.55
N TYR A 682 -17.37 -9.80 -37.26
CA TYR A 682 -18.32 -10.04 -36.18
C TYR A 682 -19.00 -8.76 -35.68
N GLY A 683 -18.58 -7.60 -36.18
CA GLY A 683 -19.18 -6.34 -35.80
C GLY A 683 -20.64 -6.29 -36.24
N VAL A 684 -21.51 -5.98 -35.29
CA VAL A 684 -22.95 -5.85 -35.49
C VAL A 684 -23.31 -4.41 -35.83
N GLN A 685 -22.67 -3.45 -35.15
CA GLN A 685 -22.87 -2.02 -35.39
C GLN A 685 -21.54 -1.26 -35.43
N ASP A 686 -21.61 0.00 -35.90
CA ASP A 686 -20.47 0.89 -36.02
C ASP A 686 -20.10 1.49 -34.65
N SER A 687 -19.29 0.73 -33.91
CA SER A 687 -18.77 1.17 -32.61
C SER A 687 -17.77 2.31 -32.69
N VAL A 688 -17.11 2.52 -33.85
CA VAL A 688 -16.12 3.59 -34.00
C VAL A 688 -16.85 4.92 -34.06
N ARG A 689 -17.85 5.05 -34.95
CA ARG A 689 -18.71 6.23 -35.04
C ARG A 689 -19.34 6.56 -33.68
N MET A 690 -19.99 5.57 -33.05
CA MET A 690 -20.62 5.79 -31.74
C MET A 690 -19.61 6.21 -30.65
N ALA A 691 -18.40 5.62 -30.62
CA ALA A 691 -17.38 6.04 -29.68
C ALA A 691 -16.91 7.48 -29.92
N ILE A 692 -16.74 7.88 -31.19
CA ILE A 692 -16.39 9.26 -31.57
C ILE A 692 -17.50 10.22 -31.13
N ASP A 693 -18.77 9.90 -31.42
CA ASP A 693 -19.91 10.73 -31.07
C ASP A 693 -20.02 10.95 -29.55
N LEU A 694 -19.89 9.88 -28.75
CA LEU A 694 -19.92 9.97 -27.28
C LEU A 694 -18.69 10.71 -26.74
N GLU A 695 -17.50 10.47 -27.30
CA GLU A 695 -16.31 11.17 -26.84
C GLU A 695 -16.38 12.66 -27.12
N LEU A 696 -16.83 13.02 -28.33
CA LEU A 696 -17.02 14.41 -28.69
C LEU A 696 -18.13 15.03 -27.86
N ARG A 697 -19.26 14.35 -27.63
CA ARG A 697 -20.33 14.91 -26.81
C ARG A 697 -19.90 15.25 -25.38
N TYR A 698 -19.17 14.36 -24.72
CA TYR A 698 -18.84 14.51 -23.29
C TYR A 698 -17.45 15.07 -23.02
N ARG A 699 -16.73 15.54 -24.05
CA ARG A 699 -15.42 16.17 -23.87
C ARG A 699 -15.52 17.40 -22.97
N GLY A 700 -14.52 17.57 -22.09
CA GLY A 700 -14.47 18.67 -21.14
C GLY A 700 -15.41 18.58 -19.94
N LEU A 701 -16.35 17.63 -19.91
CA LEU A 701 -17.34 17.50 -18.82
C LEU A 701 -16.63 17.24 -17.49
N ARG A 702 -16.63 18.25 -16.59
CA ARG A 702 -16.05 18.12 -15.25
C ARG A 702 -16.98 17.31 -14.34
N SER A 703 -16.38 16.40 -13.57
CA SER A 703 -17.10 15.42 -12.76
C SER A 703 -16.37 15.15 -11.44
N PRO A 704 -17.06 14.60 -10.40
CA PRO A 704 -16.43 14.32 -9.11
C PRO A 704 -15.14 13.51 -9.20
N HIS A 705 -15.03 12.63 -10.20
CA HIS A 705 -13.80 11.94 -10.55
C HIS A 705 -13.66 11.77 -12.08
N LYS A 706 -12.47 11.39 -12.57
CA LYS A 706 -12.23 11.07 -14.00
C LYS A 706 -13.16 9.95 -14.49
N LEU A 707 -13.67 10.10 -15.71
CA LEU A 707 -14.55 9.15 -16.37
C LEU A 707 -13.82 8.46 -17.54
N LYS A 708 -14.11 7.18 -17.74
CA LYS A 708 -13.71 6.40 -18.91
C LYS A 708 -14.92 5.67 -19.46
N SER A 709 -14.96 5.51 -20.77
CA SER A 709 -16.00 4.74 -21.45
C SER A 709 -15.39 3.85 -22.54
N ALA A 710 -16.20 2.93 -23.04
CA ALA A 710 -15.89 2.21 -24.26
C ALA A 710 -17.15 1.73 -24.99
N VAL A 711 -17.03 1.57 -26.30
CA VAL A 711 -18.07 1.07 -27.20
C VAL A 711 -17.57 -0.17 -27.93
N SER A 712 -18.26 -1.29 -27.72
CA SER A 712 -18.01 -2.55 -28.42
C SER A 712 -19.06 -2.80 -29.49
N GLY A 713 -18.62 -3.08 -30.71
CA GLY A 713 -19.51 -3.34 -31.86
C GLY A 713 -20.18 -4.71 -31.84
N CYS A 714 -19.92 -5.55 -30.83
CA CYS A 714 -20.62 -6.82 -30.61
C CYS A 714 -20.36 -7.35 -29.19
N ALA A 715 -21.05 -8.43 -28.81
CA ALA A 715 -20.92 -9.10 -27.51
C ALA A 715 -19.54 -9.71 -27.20
N ARG A 716 -18.60 -9.74 -28.16
CA ARG A 716 -17.20 -10.16 -27.90
C ARG A 716 -16.40 -9.11 -27.13
N GLU A 717 -16.92 -7.90 -27.04
CA GLU A 717 -16.49 -6.91 -26.07
C GLU A 717 -15.02 -6.48 -26.17
N CYS A 718 -14.43 -6.46 -27.37
CA CYS A 718 -13.00 -6.13 -27.55
C CYS A 718 -12.60 -4.74 -27.01
N ALA A 719 -13.56 -3.85 -26.75
CA ALA A 719 -13.31 -2.53 -26.18
C ALA A 719 -13.32 -2.50 -24.63
N GLU A 720 -13.59 -3.61 -23.94
CA GLU A 720 -13.66 -3.67 -22.46
C GLU A 720 -14.68 -2.68 -21.86
N ALA A 721 -15.82 -2.47 -22.53
CA ALA A 721 -16.95 -1.64 -22.12
C ALA A 721 -17.43 -1.91 -20.69
N MET A 722 -17.52 -3.17 -20.24
CA MET A 722 -17.98 -3.49 -18.90
C MET A 722 -16.95 -3.11 -17.82
N GLY A 723 -15.70 -2.85 -18.17
CA GLY A 723 -14.68 -2.38 -17.23
C GLY A 723 -14.63 -0.85 -17.07
N LYS A 724 -15.55 -0.10 -17.68
CA LYS A 724 -15.54 1.37 -17.72
C LYS A 724 -16.67 1.99 -16.90
N ASP A 725 -16.53 3.27 -16.56
CA ASP A 725 -17.49 3.99 -15.71
C ASP A 725 -18.90 3.98 -16.35
N PHE A 726 -18.98 4.00 -17.68
CA PHE A 726 -20.13 3.61 -18.49
C PHE A 726 -19.66 2.94 -19.79
N GLY A 727 -20.35 1.89 -20.23
CA GLY A 727 -19.95 1.07 -21.37
C GLY A 727 -21.12 0.79 -22.31
N VAL A 728 -20.83 0.65 -23.59
CA VAL A 728 -21.84 0.41 -24.63
C VAL A 728 -21.49 -0.84 -25.41
N ILE A 729 -22.45 -1.75 -25.58
CA ILE A 729 -22.27 -2.99 -26.36
C ILE A 729 -23.39 -3.10 -27.39
N ALA A 730 -23.02 -3.27 -28.66
CA ALA A 730 -23.98 -3.46 -29.75
C ALA A 730 -24.67 -4.82 -29.68
N THR A 731 -25.98 -4.81 -29.94
CA THR A 731 -26.81 -5.99 -30.21
C THR A 731 -27.41 -5.88 -31.61
N SER A 732 -28.08 -6.94 -32.06
CA SER A 732 -28.84 -6.93 -33.32
C SER A 732 -30.06 -6.01 -33.28
N SER A 733 -30.50 -5.62 -32.08
CA SER A 733 -31.73 -4.86 -31.85
C SER A 733 -31.46 -3.42 -31.42
N GLY A 734 -30.20 -3.04 -31.15
CA GLY A 734 -29.84 -1.72 -30.66
C GLY A 734 -28.57 -1.75 -29.81
N TRP A 735 -28.51 -0.89 -28.80
CA TRP A 735 -27.38 -0.77 -27.89
C TRP A 735 -27.77 -1.16 -26.46
N ASN A 736 -26.86 -1.86 -25.79
CA ASN A 736 -26.92 -2.09 -24.36
C ASN A 736 -26.02 -1.08 -23.64
N LEU A 737 -26.59 -0.38 -22.66
CA LEU A 737 -25.89 0.58 -21.82
C LEU A 737 -25.59 -0.05 -20.46
N TYR A 738 -24.31 -0.09 -20.11
CA TYR A 738 -23.80 -0.58 -18.83
C TYR A 738 -23.21 0.57 -18.03
N VAL A 739 -23.35 0.56 -16.70
CA VAL A 739 -22.89 1.64 -15.81
C VAL A 739 -22.21 1.12 -14.54
N GLY A 740 -21.30 1.92 -13.97
CA GLY A 740 -20.68 1.61 -12.68
C GLY A 740 -19.45 0.70 -12.74
N GLY A 741 -18.83 0.49 -13.91
CA GLY A 741 -17.61 -0.33 -14.01
C GLY A 741 -16.35 0.39 -13.53
N ASN A 742 -15.32 -0.37 -13.15
CA ASN A 742 -14.03 0.16 -12.71
C ASN A 742 -12.86 -0.78 -13.06
N GLY A 743 -11.95 -0.34 -13.94
CA GLY A 743 -10.66 -1.00 -14.17
C GLY A 743 -9.54 -0.52 -13.25
N GLY A 744 -9.84 -0.25 -11.97
CA GLY A 744 -8.91 0.32 -10.97
C GLY A 744 -8.35 -0.69 -9.97
N ALA A 745 -7.89 -0.21 -8.80
CA ALA A 745 -7.33 -1.04 -7.73
C ALA A 745 -8.31 -2.11 -7.18
N THR A 746 -9.60 -1.82 -7.27
CA THR A 746 -10.71 -2.76 -7.02
C THR A 746 -11.48 -2.94 -8.33
N PRO A 747 -11.13 -3.92 -9.17
CA PRO A 747 -11.82 -4.15 -10.42
C PRO A 747 -13.30 -4.49 -10.21
N ARG A 748 -14.18 -3.89 -11.00
CA ARG A 748 -15.64 -4.11 -10.95
C ARG A 748 -16.21 -4.06 -12.36
N HIS A 749 -17.04 -5.03 -12.72
CA HIS A 749 -17.81 -4.94 -13.97
C HIS A 749 -19.00 -3.97 -13.80
N ALA A 750 -19.36 -3.32 -14.90
CA ALA A 750 -20.52 -2.45 -15.00
C ALA A 750 -21.81 -3.28 -15.08
N ASP A 751 -22.89 -2.73 -14.55
CA ASP A 751 -24.21 -3.37 -14.53
C ASP A 751 -25.08 -2.87 -15.69
N LEU A 752 -25.97 -3.72 -16.19
CA LEU A 752 -26.87 -3.36 -17.29
C LEU A 752 -27.93 -2.37 -16.81
N LEU A 753 -27.90 -1.15 -17.35
CA LEU A 753 -28.89 -0.12 -17.07
C LEU A 753 -30.12 -0.29 -17.96
N ALA A 754 -29.90 -0.40 -19.28
CA ALA A 754 -30.94 -0.55 -20.30
C ALA A 754 -30.39 -1.25 -21.55
N GLN A 755 -31.28 -1.85 -22.34
CA GLN A 755 -30.95 -2.67 -23.51
C GLN A 755 -31.79 -2.29 -24.73
N ASP A 756 -31.34 -2.71 -25.92
CA ASP A 756 -32.02 -2.54 -27.21
C ASP A 756 -32.34 -1.07 -27.55
N LEU A 757 -31.44 -0.17 -27.14
CA LEU A 757 -31.60 1.27 -27.32
C LEU A 757 -31.28 1.69 -28.76
N SER A 758 -32.05 2.63 -29.31
CA SER A 758 -31.62 3.39 -30.49
C SER A 758 -30.46 4.35 -30.14
N ASP A 759 -29.79 4.89 -31.16
CA ASP A 759 -28.72 5.89 -30.98
C ASP A 759 -29.18 7.08 -30.12
N ALA A 760 -30.39 7.58 -30.37
CA ALA A 760 -30.94 8.72 -29.63
C ALA A 760 -31.26 8.38 -28.17
N GLU A 761 -31.80 7.19 -27.91
CA GLU A 761 -32.13 6.73 -26.56
C GLU A 761 -30.87 6.44 -25.73
N LEU A 762 -29.84 5.85 -26.35
CA LEU A 762 -28.55 5.63 -25.73
C LEU A 762 -27.93 6.94 -25.24
N VAL A 763 -27.88 7.94 -26.11
CA VAL A 763 -27.35 9.28 -25.78
C VAL A 763 -28.18 9.88 -24.64
N ARG A 764 -29.51 9.86 -24.76
CA ARG A 764 -30.42 10.43 -23.74
C ARG A 764 -30.22 9.80 -22.35
N LEU A 765 -30.16 8.46 -22.26
CA LEU A 765 -29.95 7.78 -20.99
C LEU A 765 -28.53 8.00 -20.43
N THR A 766 -27.52 8.11 -21.30
CA THR A 766 -26.15 8.41 -20.89
C THR A 766 -26.05 9.83 -20.33
N ASP A 767 -26.71 10.81 -20.96
CA ASP A 767 -26.78 12.20 -20.48
C ASP A 767 -27.36 12.25 -19.06
N ARG A 768 -28.52 11.60 -18.86
CA ARG A 768 -29.20 11.52 -17.56
C ARG A 768 -28.34 10.86 -16.50
N PHE A 769 -27.74 9.72 -16.82
CA PHE A 769 -26.85 9.00 -15.90
C PHE A 769 -25.67 9.86 -15.45
N LEU A 770 -24.95 10.48 -16.39
CA LEU A 770 -23.78 11.31 -16.09
C LEU A 770 -24.15 12.51 -15.24
N MET A 771 -25.23 13.22 -15.57
CA MET A 771 -25.67 14.39 -14.81
C MET A 771 -26.21 14.02 -13.43
N PHE A 772 -26.91 12.90 -13.30
CA PHE A 772 -27.37 12.41 -12.01
C PHE A 772 -26.20 12.01 -11.10
N TYR A 773 -25.19 11.33 -11.65
CA TYR A 773 -23.94 11.04 -10.95
C TYR A 773 -23.21 12.33 -10.52
N ILE A 774 -23.01 13.30 -11.42
CA ILE A 774 -22.33 14.56 -11.10
C ILE A 774 -23.03 15.32 -9.97
N ARG A 775 -24.36 15.29 -9.97
CA ARG A 775 -25.23 15.93 -8.98
C ARG A 775 -25.15 15.29 -7.60
N THR A 776 -25.06 13.96 -7.52
CA THR A 776 -25.29 13.21 -6.26
C THR A 776 -24.07 12.51 -5.68
N ALA A 777 -23.00 12.35 -6.46
CA ALA A 777 -21.78 11.70 -6.01
C ALA A 777 -20.96 12.59 -5.07
N ASP A 778 -20.21 11.93 -4.20
CA ASP A 778 -19.31 12.59 -3.26
C ASP A 778 -17.96 12.94 -3.91
N ARG A 779 -17.13 13.67 -3.19
CA ARG A 779 -15.82 14.14 -3.65
C ARG A 779 -14.91 12.96 -4.00
N LEU A 780 -14.32 13.01 -5.20
CA LEU A 780 -13.40 12.00 -5.73
C LEU A 780 -13.99 10.57 -5.78
N GLU A 781 -15.31 10.46 -5.78
CA GLU A 781 -16.01 9.18 -5.83
C GLU A 781 -16.14 8.68 -7.28
N ARG A 782 -15.78 7.41 -7.55
CA ARG A 782 -16.01 6.76 -8.85
C ARG A 782 -17.47 6.36 -9.01
N THR A 783 -17.96 6.24 -10.25
CA THR A 783 -19.33 5.78 -10.51
C THR A 783 -19.63 4.42 -9.88
N SER A 784 -18.64 3.53 -9.81
CA SER A 784 -18.77 2.23 -9.14
C SER A 784 -19.08 2.34 -7.64
N ALA A 785 -18.29 3.15 -6.92
CA ALA A 785 -18.45 3.35 -5.48
C ALA A 785 -19.71 4.15 -5.17
N TRP A 786 -20.03 5.13 -6.02
CA TRP A 786 -21.27 5.90 -5.94
C TRP A 786 -22.51 5.00 -6.08
N LEU A 787 -22.49 4.07 -7.06
CA LEU A 787 -23.61 3.15 -7.30
C LEU A 787 -23.81 2.17 -6.13
N GLU A 788 -22.72 1.80 -5.44
CA GLU A 788 -22.76 0.97 -4.23
C GLU A 788 -23.23 1.76 -2.99
N ARG A 789 -22.92 3.05 -2.93
CA ARG A 789 -23.29 3.92 -1.80
C ARG A 789 -24.72 4.44 -1.88
N ILE A 790 -25.21 4.78 -3.08
CA ILE A 790 -26.52 5.41 -3.24
C ILE A 790 -27.63 4.45 -2.78
N GLU A 791 -28.58 4.96 -2.01
CA GLU A 791 -29.68 4.16 -1.49
C GLU A 791 -30.49 3.54 -2.64
N GLY A 792 -30.75 2.23 -2.56
CA GLY A 792 -31.41 1.47 -3.63
C GLY A 792 -30.53 1.15 -4.85
N GLY A 793 -29.27 1.58 -4.87
CA GLY A 793 -28.26 1.22 -5.87
C GLY A 793 -28.72 1.42 -7.31
N LEU A 794 -28.45 0.41 -8.16
CA LEU A 794 -28.81 0.45 -9.58
C LEU A 794 -30.32 0.59 -9.83
N GLU A 795 -31.16 -0.05 -9.02
CA GLU A 795 -32.61 0.02 -9.22
C GLU A 795 -33.14 1.44 -8.98
N HIS A 796 -32.64 2.12 -7.95
CA HIS A 796 -32.97 3.53 -7.73
C HIS A 796 -32.47 4.41 -8.89
N VAL A 797 -31.23 4.22 -9.34
CA VAL A 797 -30.71 4.96 -10.49
C VAL A 797 -31.57 4.72 -11.73
N ARG A 798 -31.97 3.47 -12.01
CA ARG A 798 -32.85 3.11 -13.13
C ARG A 798 -34.21 3.81 -13.02
N ASP A 799 -34.81 3.79 -11.84
CA ASP A 799 -36.09 4.47 -11.58
C ASP A 799 -36.01 5.98 -11.86
N VAL A 800 -34.93 6.63 -11.46
CA VAL A 800 -34.72 8.06 -11.73
C VAL A 800 -34.42 8.34 -13.20
N VAL A 801 -33.43 7.66 -13.80
CA VAL A 801 -32.92 8.05 -15.13
C VAL A 801 -33.71 7.44 -16.30
N VAL A 802 -34.39 6.31 -16.08
CA VAL A 802 -35.20 5.63 -17.11
C VAL A 802 -36.68 5.96 -16.92
N HIS A 803 -37.19 5.91 -15.69
CA HIS A 803 -38.62 6.08 -15.40
C HIS A 803 -39.01 7.49 -14.93
N ASP A 804 -38.02 8.38 -14.76
CA ASP A 804 -38.21 9.77 -14.34
C ASP A 804 -39.03 9.91 -13.04
N SER A 805 -38.80 9.01 -12.08
CA SER A 805 -39.60 8.98 -10.84
C SER A 805 -39.52 10.26 -10.00
N LEU A 806 -38.46 11.07 -10.20
CA LEU A 806 -38.26 12.36 -9.55
C LEU A 806 -38.64 13.57 -10.42
N GLY A 807 -39.03 13.38 -11.69
CA GLY A 807 -39.32 14.48 -12.62
C GLY A 807 -38.12 15.36 -12.94
N LEU A 808 -36.91 14.78 -12.95
CA LEU A 808 -35.63 15.49 -13.13
C LEU A 808 -35.04 15.32 -14.54
N CYS A 809 -35.54 14.38 -15.35
CA CYS A 809 -34.89 14.00 -16.61
C CYS A 809 -34.72 15.17 -17.59
N ASP A 810 -35.74 16.01 -17.76
CA ASP A 810 -35.66 17.18 -18.65
C ASP A 810 -34.59 18.18 -18.18
N GLU A 811 -34.44 18.37 -16.86
CA GLU A 811 -33.39 19.22 -16.28
C GLU A 811 -32.00 18.63 -16.53
N LEU A 812 -31.83 17.32 -16.30
CA LEU A 812 -30.55 16.63 -16.52
C LEU A 812 -30.13 16.68 -17.99
N GLU A 813 -31.08 16.51 -18.92
CA GLU A 813 -30.85 16.64 -20.36
C GLU A 813 -30.49 18.07 -20.76
N ALA A 814 -31.18 19.08 -20.20
CA ALA A 814 -30.87 20.49 -20.45
C ALA A 814 -29.47 20.86 -19.98
N LEU A 815 -29.05 20.41 -18.79
CA LEU A 815 -27.70 20.64 -18.27
C LEU A 815 -26.61 20.03 -19.18
N MET A 816 -26.85 18.83 -19.72
CA MET A 816 -25.92 18.23 -20.69
C MET A 816 -25.93 18.98 -22.03
N ALA A 817 -27.09 19.38 -22.54
CA ALA A 817 -27.20 20.15 -23.76
C ALA A 817 -26.44 21.49 -23.66
N ASP A 818 -26.55 22.16 -22.51
CA ASP A 818 -25.81 23.38 -22.20
C ASP A 818 -24.29 23.15 -22.21
N HIS A 819 -23.81 22.06 -21.59
CA HIS A 819 -22.40 21.68 -21.65
C HIS A 819 -21.92 21.49 -23.10
N VAL A 820 -22.66 20.70 -23.89
CA VAL A 820 -22.33 20.39 -25.28
C VAL A 820 -22.28 21.66 -26.15
N ALA A 821 -23.25 22.57 -25.97
CA ALA A 821 -23.35 23.80 -26.74
C ALA A 821 -22.24 24.81 -26.43
N HIS A 822 -21.66 24.77 -25.23
CA HIS A 822 -20.69 25.75 -24.74
C HIS A 822 -19.26 25.20 -24.62
N TYR A 823 -19.01 23.94 -25.01
CA TYR A 823 -17.67 23.35 -24.95
C TYR A 823 -16.66 24.17 -25.76
N ARG A 824 -15.48 24.37 -25.17
CA ARG A 824 -14.30 24.97 -25.79
C ARG A 824 -13.07 24.20 -25.37
N ASP A 825 -12.12 24.02 -26.29
CA ASP A 825 -10.84 23.42 -25.95
C ASP A 825 -10.00 24.38 -25.08
N GLU A 826 -9.60 23.89 -23.91
CA GLU A 826 -8.90 24.67 -22.87
C GLU A 826 -7.51 25.14 -23.34
N TRP A 827 -6.82 24.32 -24.13
CA TRP A 827 -5.51 24.70 -24.67
C TRP A 827 -5.63 25.74 -25.79
N SER A 828 -6.57 25.56 -26.71
CA SER A 828 -6.87 26.54 -27.75
C SER A 828 -7.27 27.90 -27.15
N ALA A 829 -8.11 27.89 -26.10
CA ALA A 829 -8.49 29.10 -25.38
C ALA A 829 -7.32 29.74 -24.62
N THR A 830 -6.44 28.93 -24.03
CA THR A 830 -5.22 29.39 -23.34
C THR A 830 -4.24 30.02 -24.31
N LEU A 831 -4.00 29.41 -25.49
CA LEU A 831 -3.10 29.93 -26.52
C LEU A 831 -3.57 31.28 -27.10
N ALA A 832 -4.88 31.55 -27.07
CA ALA A 832 -5.46 32.80 -27.53
C ALA A 832 -5.40 33.94 -26.50
N ASP A 833 -4.96 33.67 -25.27
CA ASP A 833 -5.02 34.59 -24.13
C ASP A 833 -3.63 34.80 -23.51
N PRO A 834 -3.00 35.98 -23.74
CA PRO A 834 -1.68 36.30 -23.19
C PRO A 834 -1.59 36.23 -21.66
N GLU A 835 -2.68 36.51 -20.94
CA GLU A 835 -2.70 36.46 -19.48
C GLU A 835 -2.60 35.01 -19.00
N LYS A 836 -3.34 34.09 -19.63
CA LYS A 836 -3.27 32.66 -19.32
C LYS A 836 -1.90 32.08 -19.67
N LEU A 837 -1.31 32.50 -20.80
CA LEU A 837 0.02 32.06 -21.24
C LEU A 837 1.14 32.44 -20.28
N SER A 838 1.03 33.59 -19.61
CA SER A 838 2.05 34.07 -18.67
C SER A 838 2.32 33.11 -17.49
N ARG A 839 1.42 32.15 -17.24
CA ARG A 839 1.50 31.15 -16.16
C ARG A 839 2.44 29.99 -16.49
N PHE A 840 2.76 29.76 -17.76
CA PHE A 840 3.55 28.63 -18.21
C PHE A 840 5.05 28.97 -18.25
N VAL A 841 5.61 29.24 -17.07
CA VAL A 841 7.04 29.55 -16.89
C VAL A 841 7.59 28.75 -15.71
N SER A 842 8.85 28.31 -15.80
CA SER A 842 9.50 27.60 -14.68
C SER A 842 9.74 28.51 -13.47
N PHE A 843 10.14 29.75 -13.72
CA PHE A 843 10.39 30.75 -12.67
C PHE A 843 9.81 32.10 -13.08
N VAL A 844 8.95 32.67 -12.23
CA VAL A 844 8.32 33.98 -12.47
C VAL A 844 9.37 35.10 -12.60
N ASN A 845 10.46 35.01 -11.84
CA ASN A 845 11.57 35.96 -11.84
C ASN A 845 12.64 35.69 -12.92
N ALA A 846 12.59 34.55 -13.61
CA ALA A 846 13.51 34.22 -14.70
C ALA A 846 12.80 33.46 -15.83
N PRO A 847 11.87 34.10 -16.56
CA PRO A 847 11.18 33.47 -17.68
C PRO A 847 12.17 32.95 -18.73
N GLY A 848 12.02 31.70 -19.16
CA GLY A 848 12.88 31.05 -20.14
C GLY A 848 14.13 30.35 -19.57
N VAL A 849 14.35 30.39 -18.25
CA VAL A 849 15.35 29.55 -17.58
C VAL A 849 14.72 28.20 -17.24
N PRO A 850 15.21 27.07 -17.78
CA PRO A 850 14.69 25.75 -17.44
C PRO A 850 14.92 25.41 -15.96
N ASP A 851 14.01 24.65 -15.37
CA ASP A 851 14.21 24.10 -14.03
C ASP A 851 15.35 23.05 -14.05
N PRO A 852 16.49 23.32 -13.36
CA PRO A 852 17.65 22.43 -13.38
C PRO A 852 17.42 21.09 -12.64
N THR A 853 16.31 20.97 -11.90
CA THR A 853 15.90 19.76 -11.19
C THR A 853 15.17 18.76 -12.09
N VAL A 854 14.62 19.21 -13.23
CA VAL A 854 13.95 18.35 -14.20
C VAL A 854 15.00 17.71 -15.12
N ARG A 855 15.40 16.47 -14.82
CA ARG A 855 16.41 15.73 -15.60
C ARG A 855 15.91 14.39 -16.11
N PHE A 856 16.55 13.94 -17.18
CA PHE A 856 16.24 12.70 -17.87
C PHE A 856 17.51 11.89 -18.16
N VAL A 857 17.37 10.57 -18.20
CA VAL A 857 18.38 9.62 -18.66
C VAL A 857 17.82 8.75 -19.77
N ALA A 858 18.67 8.23 -20.66
CA ALA A 858 18.23 7.36 -21.75
C ALA A 858 17.97 5.92 -21.26
N GLU A 859 16.84 5.34 -21.68
CA GLU A 859 16.50 3.93 -21.47
C GLU A 859 15.59 3.44 -22.60
N ARG A 860 15.91 2.28 -23.20
CA ARG A 860 15.12 1.69 -24.30
C ARG A 860 14.87 2.66 -25.46
N GLU A 861 15.93 3.34 -25.90
CA GLU A 861 15.91 4.30 -27.02
C GLU A 861 15.01 5.54 -26.79
N GLN A 862 14.50 5.74 -25.57
CA GLN A 862 13.71 6.91 -25.18
C GLN A 862 14.26 7.54 -23.90
N VAL A 863 13.70 8.69 -23.50
CA VAL A 863 14.03 9.33 -22.23
C VAL A 863 13.21 8.72 -21.08
N LYS A 864 13.78 8.70 -19.88
CA LYS A 864 13.04 8.48 -18.63
C LYS A 864 13.49 9.49 -17.57
N PRO A 865 12.65 9.79 -16.56
CA PRO A 865 13.05 10.65 -15.44
C PRO A 865 14.32 10.14 -14.76
N ASP A 866 15.25 11.06 -14.48
CA ASP A 866 16.41 10.78 -13.63
C ASP A 866 15.96 10.78 -12.15
N LEU A 867 15.75 9.58 -11.61
CA LEU A 867 15.26 9.41 -10.25
C LEU A 867 16.35 9.61 -9.18
N THR A 868 17.62 9.76 -9.56
CA THR A 868 18.72 10.00 -8.61
C THR A 868 18.65 11.37 -7.94
N LEU A 869 17.89 12.31 -8.50
CA LEU A 869 17.71 13.67 -7.97
C LEU A 869 16.52 13.82 -7.02
N LEU A 870 15.59 12.86 -7.02
CA LEU A 870 14.45 12.85 -6.09
C LEU A 870 14.86 12.44 -4.67
N SER A 871 16.11 12.01 -4.49
CA SER A 871 16.80 11.84 -3.22
C SER A 871 17.06 13.18 -2.50
N GLY A 872 16.81 14.32 -3.17
CA GLY A 872 17.19 15.65 -2.69
C GLY A 872 18.69 15.91 -2.83
N PRO A 873 19.14 17.17 -2.89
CA PRO A 873 20.52 17.49 -2.56
C PRO A 873 20.72 17.22 -1.06
N ASP A 874 21.87 16.65 -0.68
CA ASP A 874 22.39 16.83 0.68
C ASP A 874 22.44 18.34 0.93
N ILE A 875 21.49 18.88 1.70
CA ILE A 875 21.55 20.26 2.15
C ILE A 875 22.60 20.26 3.26
N PRO A 876 23.80 20.85 3.07
CA PRO A 876 24.75 20.94 4.16
C PRO A 876 24.11 21.80 5.24
N VAL A 877 23.87 21.21 6.40
CA VAL A 877 23.46 21.96 7.59
C VAL A 877 24.61 22.91 7.91
N ARG A 878 24.43 24.20 7.60
CA ARG A 878 25.31 25.25 8.12
C ARG A 878 25.14 25.27 9.63
N THR A 879 26.10 24.69 10.34
CA THR A 879 26.15 24.76 11.79
C THR A 879 26.60 26.17 12.20
N ALA A 880 26.16 26.63 13.37
CA ALA A 880 26.50 27.94 13.93
C ALA A 880 28.02 28.16 14.19
N ALA A 881 28.88 27.20 13.81
CA ALA A 881 30.32 27.27 13.91
C ALA A 881 31.00 28.10 12.80
N ASP A 882 30.29 28.44 11.71
CA ASP A 882 30.84 29.21 10.58
C ASP A 882 30.95 30.74 10.81
N HIS A 883 30.73 31.19 12.05
CA HIS A 883 30.94 32.59 12.47
C HIS A 883 31.94 32.69 13.62
N ALA A 884 33.20 32.36 13.34
CA ALA A 884 34.32 32.93 14.08
C ALA A 884 34.91 34.08 13.24
N PRO A 885 34.91 35.34 13.73
CA PRO A 885 35.56 36.43 13.03
C PRO A 885 37.08 36.28 13.21
N GLU A 886 37.81 35.99 12.13
CA GLU A 886 39.25 36.21 12.09
C GLU A 886 39.52 37.72 12.10
N LEU A 887 39.89 38.20 13.28
CA LEU A 887 40.62 39.45 13.47
C LEU A 887 42.04 39.27 12.95
N GLU A 888 42.31 39.74 11.73
CA GLU A 888 43.66 40.17 11.36
C GLU A 888 43.67 41.68 11.08
N LEU A 889 44.44 42.36 11.93
CA LEU A 889 44.77 43.76 11.91
C LEU A 889 46.08 43.96 11.12
N GLU A 890 46.14 45.12 10.45
CA GLU A 890 47.33 45.80 9.90
C GLU A 890 47.91 45.24 8.59
N GLY A 891 48.23 46.05 7.57
CA GLY A 891 48.24 47.50 7.50
C GLY A 891 48.69 48.01 6.13
N THR A 892 48.11 49.16 5.79
CA THR A 892 48.68 50.32 5.08
C THR A 892 49.40 50.22 3.73
N ALA A 893 48.96 51.15 2.87
CA ALA A 893 49.64 51.86 1.77
C ALA A 893 49.56 51.18 0.39
N THR A 894 49.10 51.83 -0.70
CA THR A 894 49.14 53.26 -1.03
C THR A 894 48.24 53.58 -2.24
N ARG A 895 47.63 54.78 -2.21
CA ARG A 895 47.10 55.62 -3.31
C ARG A 895 45.83 55.22 -4.04
#